data_AF-A0A7X8U6G7-F1
#
_entry.id   AF-A0A7X8U6G7-F1
#
_cell.length_a   1.000
_cell.length_b   1.000
_cell.length_c   1.000
_cell.angle_alpha   90.00
_cell.angle_beta   90.00
_cell.angle_gamma   90.00
#
_symmetry.space_group_name_H-M   'P 1'
#
loop_
_entity.id
_entity.type
_entity.pdbx_description
1 polymer ?
#
loop_
_entity_poly.entity_id
_entity_poly.type
_entity_poly.pdbx_seq_one_letter_code
_entity_poly.pdbx_strand_id
1 'polypeptide(L)'
;MKNSKGHYTRKMLQKQVDEIINQIDSNAGKILLLDSFEETPLELRVELLEGLGSFYSPGMVDYFELINIEYGWEYEALCQRTLSKYRLAGLKTKREKPCPGQFYTAYVSCSRHTGRISIDLAWQKDNGKLYVECFFLTFSADGIHSLFIVEDISQLQYEKDHAMLNDMIEIDYLEACYLISEAYKLNVRYMSRPALGRFLYQRYLDEPLEFTAAWANALNRKISARLTPRQLGNSLFYALRYQDYNYLLSILDEQLITGKLFYQFKEAINPGALIIEGQVEEVRASGENAKLSAFAVILQDREVYKSDYKLDLKKDQQGYWFIVNIELVNHRLLESKSVWNPFALQVYCRVYEIIDLDELFDVLDQIENIREVEELPYGIHMRLTCQEEDFNHGVSFMTGVIADLIINMDEFVIISQEKEVVDQFHKMFCDIYYPFLVQRGEYEISLANAHNYLSGQYSNFEEILLAADDDFAYEDGMRFITLRYLMKDRNKVIQKLGQLNAKMINLYDDLQVYYELDQRFDPPNFMAEYILAGNWVTVSAFGERELLSVRQHFEDNIYEALEFNGLETREEGLFDILDMEVKKQYPDLEAALKELYLNKWYHSNLHNLRGMSPSEACQTEEGTRLLWSMLKKIRLKEKKRPREGFRYQIGLKEYLRKVDLKK
;
A
#
# COMPACT_ATOMS: atom_id res chain seq x y z
N MET A 1 -7.10 38.93 23.96
CA MET A 1 -6.58 37.63 24.44
C MET A 1 -7.76 36.84 24.99
N LYS A 2 -8.37 35.96 24.17
CA LYS A 2 -9.37 34.99 24.64
C LYS A 2 -8.60 33.74 25.02
N ASN A 3 -8.64 33.36 26.31
CA ASN A 3 -8.17 32.05 26.75
C ASN A 3 -9.01 30.99 26.03
N SER A 4 -8.40 30.19 25.14
CA SER A 4 -8.97 28.90 24.78
C SER A 4 -9.00 28.08 26.07
N LYS A 5 -10.19 27.62 26.48
CA LYS A 5 -10.27 26.55 27.46
C LYS A 5 -9.75 25.31 26.76
N GLY A 6 -8.65 24.74 27.23
CA GLY A 6 -8.15 23.46 26.71
C GLY A 6 -9.25 22.40 26.75
N HIS A 7 -9.23 21.49 25.77
CA HIS A 7 -10.17 20.38 25.62
C HIS A 7 -10.08 19.40 26.80
N TYR A 8 -8.92 19.29 27.42
CA TYR A 8 -8.71 18.41 28.56
C TYR A 8 -8.80 19.13 29.91
N THR A 9 -9.69 18.64 30.78
CA THR A 9 -9.74 19.10 32.18
C THR A 9 -8.71 18.36 33.02
N ARG A 10 -8.18 19.00 34.08
CA ARG A 10 -7.21 18.35 34.98
C ARG A 10 -7.72 17.05 35.60
N LYS A 11 -9.03 16.91 35.83
CA LYS A 11 -9.63 15.66 36.33
C LYS A 11 -9.59 14.54 35.29
N MET A 12 -9.82 14.86 34.02
CA MET A 12 -9.73 13.88 32.93
C MET A 12 -8.29 13.41 32.74
N LEU A 13 -7.33 14.35 32.75
CA LEU A 13 -5.90 14.02 32.68
C LEU A 13 -5.45 13.16 33.87
N GLN A 14 -5.91 13.46 35.10
CA GLN A 14 -5.59 12.63 36.26
C GLN A 14 -6.10 11.18 36.09
N LYS A 15 -7.32 10.99 35.58
CA LYS A 15 -7.87 9.65 35.33
C LYS A 15 -7.00 8.88 34.32
N GLN A 16 -6.58 9.53 33.24
CA GLN A 16 -5.69 8.92 32.25
C GLN A 16 -4.30 8.61 32.83
N VAL A 17 -3.75 9.48 33.68
CA VAL A 17 -2.49 9.21 34.38
C VAL A 17 -2.61 7.99 35.28
N ASP A 18 -3.71 7.85 36.02
CA ASP A 18 -3.94 6.70 36.88
C ASP A 18 -4.05 5.40 36.06
N GLU A 19 -4.68 5.45 34.88
CA GLU A 19 -4.78 4.34 33.94
C GLU A 19 -3.42 3.96 33.32
N ILE A 20 -2.65 4.96 32.86
CA ILE A 20 -1.29 4.79 32.37
C ILE A 20 -0.43 4.09 33.42
N ILE A 21 -0.42 4.60 34.66
CA ILE A 21 0.40 4.03 35.74
C ILE A 21 0.02 2.57 36.04
N ASN A 22 -1.26 2.21 35.92
CA ASN A 22 -1.70 0.84 36.17
C ASN A 22 -1.30 -0.15 35.06
N GLN A 23 -1.08 0.33 33.83
CA GLN A 23 -0.84 -0.52 32.66
C GLN A 23 0.62 -0.50 32.17
N ILE A 24 1.39 0.55 32.45
CA ILE A 24 2.72 0.78 31.85
C ILE A 24 3.78 -0.26 32.26
N ASP A 25 3.56 -0.99 33.35
CA ASP A 25 4.53 -1.97 33.86
C ASP A 25 4.53 -3.29 33.07
N SER A 26 3.46 -3.62 32.34
CA SER A 26 3.38 -4.83 31.50
C SER A 26 3.48 -4.49 30.01
N ASN A 27 4.06 -5.38 29.21
CA ASN A 27 4.17 -5.13 27.77
C ASN A 27 2.80 -5.20 27.08
N ALA A 28 1.90 -6.07 27.54
CA ALA A 28 0.51 -6.08 27.08
C ALA A 28 -0.21 -4.76 27.42
N GLY A 29 0.00 -4.23 28.63
CA GLY A 29 -0.56 -2.94 29.03
C GLY A 29 0.01 -1.77 28.21
N LYS A 30 1.29 -1.80 27.86
CA LYS A 30 1.89 -0.81 26.94
C LYS A 30 1.22 -0.81 25.57
N ILE A 31 0.88 -1.98 25.00
CA ILE A 31 0.15 -2.06 23.73
C ILE A 31 -1.22 -1.39 23.87
N LEU A 32 -2.00 -1.72 24.91
CA LEU A 32 -3.30 -1.10 25.16
C LEU A 32 -3.22 0.43 25.31
N LEU A 33 -2.14 0.93 25.92
CA LEU A 33 -1.91 2.38 26.03
C LEU A 33 -1.59 3.03 24.66
N LEU A 34 -0.95 2.31 23.75
CA LEU A 34 -0.72 2.77 22.37
C LEU A 34 -2.03 2.77 21.57
N ASP A 35 -2.85 1.73 21.71
CA ASP A 35 -4.18 1.65 21.08
C ASP A 35 -5.07 2.82 21.52
N SER A 36 -5.16 3.07 22.84
CA SER A 36 -5.92 4.19 23.40
C SER A 36 -5.39 5.56 22.93
N PHE A 37 -4.09 5.68 22.71
CA PHE A 37 -3.50 6.89 22.13
C PHE A 37 -3.87 7.06 20.65
N GLU A 38 -4.00 5.96 19.90
CA GLU A 38 -4.44 6.00 18.50
C GLU A 38 -5.91 6.36 18.34
N GLU A 39 -6.78 5.89 19.23
CA GLU A 39 -8.19 6.29 19.27
C GLU A 39 -8.36 7.80 19.54
N THR A 40 -7.34 8.48 20.07
CA THR A 40 -7.38 9.93 20.28
C THR A 40 -7.28 10.66 18.94
N PRO A 41 -8.20 11.59 18.62
CA PRO A 41 -8.14 12.39 17.40
C PRO A 41 -6.79 13.10 17.24
N LEU A 42 -6.20 13.03 16.05
CA LEU A 42 -4.87 13.57 15.71
C LEU A 42 -4.65 15.01 16.19
N GLU A 43 -5.67 15.86 16.02
CA GLU A 43 -5.63 17.29 16.41
C GLU A 43 -5.46 17.49 17.92
N LEU A 44 -5.91 16.53 18.73
CA LEU A 44 -5.90 16.60 20.20
C LEU A 44 -4.69 15.89 20.82
N ARG A 45 -3.98 15.03 20.09
CA ARG A 45 -2.84 14.23 20.61
C ARG A 45 -1.74 15.10 21.22
N VAL A 46 -1.40 16.23 20.57
CA VAL A 46 -0.39 17.17 21.09
C VAL A 46 -0.86 17.81 22.40
N GLU A 47 -2.11 18.29 22.46
CA GLU A 47 -2.66 18.91 23.67
C GLU A 47 -2.72 17.91 24.83
N LEU A 48 -3.11 16.67 24.53
CA LEU A 48 -3.12 15.56 25.49
C LEU A 48 -1.72 15.33 26.07
N LEU A 49 -0.70 15.16 25.23
CA LEU A 49 0.67 14.91 25.69
C LEU A 49 1.24 16.12 26.47
N GLU A 50 0.96 17.35 26.06
CA GLU A 50 1.36 18.53 26.84
C GLU A 50 0.69 18.57 28.23
N GLY A 51 -0.59 18.21 28.29
CA GLY A 51 -1.36 18.12 29.54
C GLY A 51 -0.81 17.04 30.48
N LEU A 52 -0.56 15.83 29.96
CA LEU A 52 0.02 14.72 30.70
C LEU A 52 1.44 15.02 31.21
N GLY A 53 2.21 15.85 30.50
CA GLY A 53 3.56 16.26 30.88
C GLY A 53 3.67 17.07 32.19
N SER A 54 2.53 17.41 32.81
CA SER A 54 2.47 18.10 34.10
C SER A 54 2.45 17.15 35.31
N PHE A 55 2.35 15.83 35.10
CA PHE A 55 2.23 14.83 36.15
C PHE A 55 3.54 14.05 36.32
N TYR A 56 4.18 14.25 37.47
CA TYR A 56 5.52 13.71 37.73
C TYR A 56 5.43 12.37 38.47
N SER A 57 5.65 11.27 37.75
CA SER A 57 5.79 9.93 38.34
C SER A 57 6.74 9.07 37.49
N PRO A 58 7.29 7.97 38.06
CA PRO A 58 8.06 7.00 37.29
C PRO A 58 7.28 6.41 36.10
N GLY A 59 6.04 5.96 36.32
CA GLY A 59 5.22 5.41 35.22
C GLY A 59 4.95 6.42 34.09
N MET A 60 4.88 7.72 34.40
CA MET A 60 4.80 8.75 33.35
C MET A 60 6.11 8.92 32.58
N VAL A 61 7.27 8.69 33.21
CA VAL A 61 8.55 8.63 32.48
C VAL A 61 8.50 7.51 31.46
N ASP A 62 8.08 6.31 31.89
CA ASP A 62 8.01 5.12 31.04
C ASP A 62 7.02 5.30 29.88
N TYR A 63 5.89 5.97 30.12
CA TYR A 63 4.93 6.32 29.07
C TYR A 63 5.50 7.29 28.02
N PHE A 64 6.18 8.37 28.44
CA PHE A 64 6.80 9.29 27.47
C PHE A 64 7.98 8.65 26.74
N GLU A 65 8.68 7.71 27.36
CA GLU A 65 9.69 6.90 26.66
C GLU A 65 9.04 5.94 25.64
N LEU A 66 7.91 5.30 25.98
CA LEU A 66 7.11 4.46 25.09
C LEU A 66 6.64 5.24 23.85
N ILE A 67 5.95 6.38 24.05
CA ILE A 67 5.49 7.24 22.95
C ILE A 67 6.66 7.72 22.08
N ASN A 68 7.81 8.01 22.68
CA ASN A 68 9.00 8.42 21.94
C ASN A 68 9.66 7.28 21.15
N ILE A 69 9.48 6.02 21.55
CA ILE A 69 9.98 4.86 20.78
C ILE A 69 9.02 4.56 19.62
N GLU A 70 7.72 4.56 19.89
CA GLU A 70 6.69 4.23 18.91
C GLU A 70 6.56 5.32 17.83
N TYR A 71 6.49 6.58 18.27
CA TYR A 71 6.17 7.74 17.44
C TYR A 71 7.30 8.77 17.41
N GLY A 72 8.54 8.38 17.73
CA GLY A 72 9.69 9.28 17.92
C GLY A 72 9.72 10.49 16.98
N TRP A 73 9.85 10.29 15.68
CA TRP A 73 9.70 11.32 14.66
C TRP A 73 8.55 12.35 14.84
N GLU A 74 7.33 11.93 15.18
CA GLU A 74 6.16 12.81 15.34
C GLU A 74 6.20 13.63 16.63
N TYR A 75 6.57 13.01 17.76
CA TYR A 75 6.45 13.62 19.09
C TYR A 75 7.79 13.78 19.83
N GLU A 76 8.93 13.49 19.22
CA GLU A 76 10.25 13.45 19.87
C GLU A 76 10.58 14.77 20.55
N ALA A 77 10.38 15.90 19.87
CA ALA A 77 10.67 17.21 20.45
C ALA A 77 9.86 17.47 21.73
N LEU A 78 8.62 16.99 21.78
CA LEU A 78 7.73 17.12 22.92
C LEU A 78 8.09 16.11 24.02
N CYS A 79 8.28 14.84 23.68
CA CYS A 79 8.69 13.79 24.61
C CYS A 79 10.04 14.11 25.24
N GLN A 80 11.05 14.50 24.46
CA GLN A 80 12.36 14.90 24.97
C GLN A 80 12.29 16.11 25.89
N ARG A 81 11.44 17.11 25.58
CA ARG A 81 11.21 18.28 26.44
C ARG A 81 10.60 17.85 27.77
N THR A 82 9.60 16.99 27.77
CA THR A 82 8.94 16.48 28.98
C THR A 82 9.88 15.59 29.80
N LEU A 83 10.57 14.64 29.17
CA LEU A 83 11.58 13.81 29.83
C LEU A 83 12.72 14.65 30.43
N SER A 84 13.12 15.73 29.77
CA SER A 84 14.11 16.67 30.32
C SER A 84 13.57 17.41 31.56
N LYS A 85 12.29 17.81 31.57
CA LYS A 85 11.64 18.35 32.78
C LYS A 85 11.64 17.32 33.92
N TYR A 86 11.37 16.06 33.63
CA TYR A 86 11.38 14.97 34.61
C TYR A 86 12.79 14.71 35.18
N ARG A 87 13.84 14.73 34.34
CA ARG A 87 15.24 14.69 34.79
C ARG A 87 15.57 15.82 35.76
N LEU A 88 15.17 17.05 35.43
CA LEU A 88 15.38 18.23 36.29
C LEU A 88 14.63 18.10 37.63
N ALA A 89 13.49 17.40 37.65
CA ALA A 89 12.74 17.08 38.86
C ALA A 89 13.34 15.90 39.66
N GLY A 90 14.44 15.31 39.20
CA GLY A 90 15.14 14.22 39.88
C GLY A 90 14.62 12.81 39.56
N LEU A 91 13.73 12.68 38.57
CA LEU A 91 13.28 11.36 38.09
C LEU A 91 14.35 10.70 37.21
N LYS A 92 14.54 9.39 37.39
CA LYS A 92 15.42 8.61 36.53
C LYS A 92 14.71 8.36 35.20
N THR A 93 15.27 8.91 34.13
CA THR A 93 14.88 8.56 32.75
C THR A 93 15.99 7.68 32.20
N LYS A 94 15.75 6.39 32.01
CA LYS A 94 16.68 5.53 31.31
C LYS A 94 15.88 4.68 30.34
N ARG A 95 16.28 4.77 29.07
CA ARG A 95 16.03 3.77 28.04
C ARG A 95 16.65 2.45 28.48
N GLU A 96 15.98 1.69 29.34
CA GLU A 96 16.26 0.26 29.43
C GLU A 96 15.56 -0.39 28.24
N LYS A 97 16.34 -1.03 27.36
CA LYS A 97 15.73 -1.86 26.31
C LYS A 97 14.88 -2.91 27.04
N PRO A 98 13.58 -3.04 26.72
CA PRO A 98 12.77 -4.09 27.29
C PRO A 98 13.39 -5.44 26.90
N CYS A 99 14.10 -6.04 27.85
CA CYS A 99 14.64 -7.38 27.70
C CYS A 99 13.74 -8.32 28.51
N PRO A 100 12.86 -9.10 27.86
CA PRO A 100 11.89 -9.94 28.56
C PRO A 100 12.52 -11.13 29.29
N GLY A 101 13.82 -11.36 29.13
CA GLY A 101 14.55 -12.45 29.76
C GLY A 101 15.56 -13.10 28.80
N GLN A 102 15.84 -14.38 29.00
CA GLN A 102 16.72 -15.15 28.12
C GLN A 102 15.91 -15.75 26.96
N PHE A 103 16.41 -15.65 25.72
CA PHE A 103 15.77 -16.31 24.56
C PHE A 103 15.69 -17.81 24.81
N TYR A 104 14.51 -18.38 24.66
CA TYR A 104 14.24 -19.80 24.90
C TYR A 104 14.16 -20.58 23.59
N THR A 105 13.19 -20.27 22.73
CA THR A 105 13.06 -20.86 21.39
C THR A 105 12.12 -20.00 20.52
N ALA A 106 12.06 -20.27 19.22
CA ALA A 106 11.08 -19.69 18.32
C ALA A 106 10.45 -20.74 17.40
N TYR A 107 9.16 -20.58 17.11
CA TYR A 107 8.42 -21.42 16.16
C TYR A 107 7.85 -20.56 15.04
N VAL A 108 7.72 -21.14 13.84
CA VAL A 108 7.13 -20.48 12.68
C VAL A 108 6.26 -21.43 11.89
N SER A 109 5.17 -20.91 11.32
CA SER A 109 4.26 -21.70 10.50
C SER A 109 4.87 -22.05 9.14
N CYS A 110 4.60 -23.27 8.66
CA CYS A 110 5.05 -23.77 7.35
C CYS A 110 4.21 -23.22 6.17
N SER A 111 3.79 -21.96 6.26
CA SER A 111 2.86 -21.33 5.33
C SER A 111 3.51 -20.27 4.44
N ARG A 112 4.85 -20.17 4.38
CA ARG A 112 5.53 -19.08 3.65
C ARG A 112 5.12 -18.90 2.19
N HIS A 113 4.75 -20.00 1.52
CA HIS A 113 4.22 -20.01 0.16
C HIS A 113 2.89 -19.28 -0.04
N THR A 114 2.15 -19.04 1.04
CA THR A 114 0.91 -18.25 1.01
C THR A 114 1.17 -16.75 1.08
N GLY A 115 2.41 -16.35 1.36
CA GLY A 115 2.75 -14.97 1.69
C GLY A 115 2.41 -14.59 3.12
N ARG A 116 1.94 -15.52 3.98
CA ARG A 116 1.62 -15.25 5.38
C ARG A 116 2.29 -16.27 6.29
N ILE A 117 2.88 -15.83 7.40
CA ILE A 117 3.44 -16.70 8.43
C ILE A 117 3.10 -16.18 9.83
N SER A 118 2.99 -17.11 10.78
CA SER A 118 2.93 -16.79 12.21
C SER A 118 4.26 -17.17 12.84
N ILE A 119 4.81 -16.31 13.70
CA ILE A 119 6.05 -16.57 14.44
C ILE A 119 5.81 -16.39 15.94
N ASP A 120 6.13 -17.41 16.71
CA ASP A 120 6.10 -17.37 18.17
C ASP A 120 7.53 -17.29 18.72
N LEU A 121 7.86 -16.23 19.45
CA LEU A 121 9.16 -16.04 20.09
C LEU A 121 9.02 -16.14 21.61
N ALA A 122 9.54 -17.21 22.18
CA ALA A 122 9.49 -17.46 23.61
C ALA A 122 10.76 -16.98 24.32
N TRP A 123 10.55 -16.29 25.44
CA TRP A 123 11.58 -15.79 26.35
C TRP A 123 11.34 -16.31 27.74
N GLN A 124 12.38 -16.81 28.39
CA GLN A 124 12.30 -17.28 29.76
C GLN A 124 12.50 -16.11 30.74
N LYS A 125 11.47 -15.84 31.54
CA LYS A 125 11.52 -14.89 32.67
C LYS A 125 12.26 -15.50 33.85
N ASP A 126 12.74 -14.65 34.77
CA ASP A 126 13.41 -15.07 36.01
C ASP A 126 12.56 -15.98 36.91
N ASN A 127 11.23 -15.89 36.80
CA ASN A 127 10.29 -16.73 37.53
C ASN A 127 10.11 -18.14 36.94
N GLY A 128 10.85 -18.48 35.87
CA GLY A 128 10.80 -19.77 35.18
C GLY A 128 9.62 -19.95 34.22
N LYS A 129 8.72 -18.96 34.12
CA LYS A 129 7.66 -18.93 33.11
C LYS A 129 8.17 -18.32 31.81
N LEU A 130 7.45 -18.59 30.73
CA LEU A 130 7.71 -18.04 29.42
C LEU A 130 6.86 -16.78 29.19
N TYR A 131 7.45 -15.87 28.43
CA TYR A 131 6.85 -14.72 27.80
C TYR A 131 6.93 -14.95 26.30
N VAL A 132 5.79 -14.95 25.61
CA VAL A 132 5.75 -15.27 24.19
C VAL A 132 5.24 -14.05 23.42
N GLU A 133 5.98 -13.68 22.39
CA GLU A 133 5.57 -12.69 21.39
C GLU A 133 5.16 -13.42 20.12
N CYS A 134 3.93 -13.22 19.70
CA CYS A 134 3.35 -13.88 18.55
C CYS A 134 3.14 -12.84 17.44
N PHE A 135 3.89 -12.98 16.35
CA PHE A 135 3.84 -12.10 15.19
C PHE A 135 3.06 -12.75 14.07
N PHE A 136 2.11 -12.03 13.50
CA PHE A 136 1.53 -12.34 12.20
C PHE A 136 2.20 -11.49 11.14
N LEU A 137 2.98 -12.15 10.30
CA LEU A 137 3.74 -11.50 9.23
C LEU A 137 3.10 -11.80 7.89
N THR A 138 2.97 -10.77 7.08
CA THR A 138 2.57 -10.85 5.68
C THR A 138 3.73 -10.40 4.80
N PHE A 139 3.90 -11.06 3.67
CA PHE A 139 4.86 -10.72 2.64
C PHE A 139 4.15 -10.02 1.45
N SER A 140 3.21 -9.14 1.80
CA SER A 140 2.42 -8.23 0.95
C SER A 140 2.69 -6.78 1.38
N ALA A 141 1.77 -5.85 1.07
CA ALA A 141 1.86 -4.48 1.54
C ALA A 141 1.80 -4.36 3.07
N ASP A 142 1.11 -5.28 3.77
CA ASP A 142 0.81 -5.18 5.20
C ASP A 142 1.98 -5.54 6.13
N GLY A 143 3.07 -6.12 5.61
CA GLY A 143 4.29 -6.45 6.35
C GLY A 143 4.06 -7.09 7.74
N ILE A 144 4.57 -6.47 8.81
CA ILE A 144 4.19 -6.80 10.19
C ILE A 144 2.75 -6.35 10.41
N HIS A 145 1.82 -7.29 10.22
CA HIS A 145 0.39 -7.02 10.25
C HIS A 145 -0.15 -6.94 11.68
N SER A 146 0.19 -7.91 12.54
CA SER A 146 -0.21 -7.84 13.95
C SER A 146 0.75 -8.53 14.91
N LEU A 147 0.67 -8.12 16.17
CA LEU A 147 1.49 -8.60 17.28
C LEU A 147 0.60 -8.77 18.51
N PHE A 148 0.68 -9.92 19.15
CA PHE A 148 0.08 -10.13 20.47
C PHE A 148 1.06 -10.81 21.41
N ILE A 149 0.79 -10.68 22.70
CA ILE A 149 1.67 -11.14 23.77
C ILE A 149 0.91 -12.13 24.65
N VAL A 150 1.55 -13.27 24.92
CA VAL A 150 1.10 -14.21 25.94
C VAL A 150 2.09 -14.16 27.11
N GLU A 151 1.63 -13.61 28.22
CA GLU A 151 2.43 -13.57 29.45
C GLU A 151 2.26 -14.84 30.28
N ASP A 152 3.34 -15.26 30.94
CA ASP A 152 3.30 -16.17 32.08
C ASP A 152 2.84 -17.62 31.78
N ILE A 153 3.11 -18.12 30.58
CA ILE A 153 2.86 -19.51 30.19
C ILE A 153 3.94 -20.45 30.75
N SER A 154 3.58 -21.66 31.16
CA SER A 154 4.56 -22.66 31.62
C SER A 154 5.25 -23.33 30.43
N GLN A 155 6.54 -23.68 30.56
CA GLN A 155 7.30 -24.38 29.52
C GLN A 155 6.59 -25.66 29.04
N LEU A 156 6.09 -26.47 29.97
CA LEU A 156 5.39 -27.73 29.65
C LEU A 156 4.12 -27.48 28.81
N GLN A 157 3.36 -26.43 29.13
CA GLN A 157 2.16 -26.08 28.37
C GLN A 157 2.53 -25.58 26.97
N TYR A 158 3.54 -24.72 26.86
CA TYR A 158 4.03 -24.19 25.59
C TYR A 158 4.51 -25.30 24.65
N GLU A 159 5.35 -26.21 25.15
CA GLU A 159 5.83 -27.37 24.39
C GLU A 159 4.68 -28.29 23.96
N LYS A 160 3.68 -28.47 24.83
CA LYS A 160 2.51 -29.31 24.53
C LYS A 160 1.61 -28.69 23.46
N ASP A 161 1.38 -27.39 23.51
CA ASP A 161 0.55 -26.68 22.54
C ASP A 161 1.20 -26.73 21.16
N HIS A 162 2.52 -26.49 21.08
CA HIS A 162 3.28 -26.61 19.84
C HIS A 162 3.39 -28.04 19.32
N ALA A 163 3.47 -29.04 20.20
CA ALA A 163 3.45 -30.44 19.79
C ALA A 163 2.09 -30.88 19.19
N MET A 164 1.01 -30.14 19.45
CA MET A 164 -0.31 -30.38 18.85
C MET A 164 -0.50 -29.64 17.51
N LEU A 165 0.29 -28.59 17.26
CA LEU A 165 0.31 -27.83 16.02
C LEU A 165 1.24 -28.51 15.01
N ASN A 166 0.67 -29.25 14.04
CA ASN A 166 1.45 -29.99 13.04
C ASN A 166 2.10 -29.10 11.97
N ASP A 167 1.82 -27.80 11.99
CA ASP A 167 2.16 -26.82 10.98
C ASP A 167 3.22 -25.81 11.41
N MET A 168 3.71 -25.88 12.66
CA MET A 168 4.76 -25.01 13.19
C MET A 168 6.10 -25.77 13.30
N ILE A 169 7.20 -25.11 12.94
CA ILE A 169 8.55 -25.67 13.03
C ILE A 169 9.48 -24.75 13.82
N GLU A 170 10.46 -25.34 14.49
CA GLU A 170 11.44 -24.59 15.26
C GLU A 170 12.42 -23.84 14.35
N ILE A 171 12.65 -22.57 14.68
CA ILE A 171 13.64 -21.69 14.04
C ILE A 171 14.53 -21.05 15.09
N ASP A 172 15.72 -20.64 14.66
CA ASP A 172 16.63 -19.92 15.54
C ASP A 172 16.29 -18.42 15.62
N TYR A 173 16.93 -17.74 16.58
CA TYR A 173 16.72 -16.30 16.81
C TYR A 173 17.06 -15.44 15.58
N LEU A 174 18.10 -15.82 14.82
CA LEU A 174 18.54 -15.06 13.65
C LEU A 174 17.60 -15.26 12.45
N GLU A 175 17.08 -16.48 12.26
CA GLU A 175 16.00 -16.80 11.33
C GLU A 175 14.76 -15.95 11.63
N ALA A 176 14.36 -15.83 12.90
CA ALA A 176 13.24 -15.00 13.30
C ALA A 176 13.49 -13.49 13.07
N CYS A 177 14.67 -12.99 13.43
CA CYS A 177 15.04 -11.59 13.18
C CYS A 177 15.00 -11.26 11.68
N TYR A 178 15.47 -12.18 10.83
CA TYR A 178 15.40 -12.04 9.39
C TYR A 178 13.97 -11.92 8.88
N LEU A 179 13.07 -12.81 9.30
CA LEU A 179 11.68 -12.80 8.83
C LEU A 179 10.94 -11.53 9.26
N ILE A 180 11.11 -11.10 10.52
CA ILE A 180 10.52 -9.85 11.04
C ILE A 180 11.07 -8.64 10.28
N SER A 181 12.38 -8.62 10.02
CA SER A 181 13.01 -7.52 9.28
C SER A 181 12.54 -7.45 7.82
N GLU A 182 12.36 -8.59 7.15
CA GLU A 182 11.84 -8.62 5.78
C GLU A 182 10.39 -8.16 5.71
N ALA A 183 9.53 -8.57 6.65
CA ALA A 183 8.16 -8.08 6.75
C ALA A 183 8.12 -6.56 7.01
N TYR A 184 8.94 -6.05 7.94
CA TYR A 184 9.04 -4.62 8.21
C TYR A 184 9.50 -3.81 6.99
N LYS A 185 10.47 -4.33 6.22
CA LYS A 185 10.92 -3.68 4.98
C LYS A 185 9.79 -3.56 3.96
N LEU A 186 8.84 -4.50 3.95
CA LEU A 186 7.65 -4.38 3.10
C LEU A 186 6.73 -3.28 3.62
N ASN A 187 6.50 -3.16 4.93
CA ASN A 187 5.75 -2.02 5.46
C ASN A 187 6.35 -0.69 5.02
N VAL A 188 7.68 -0.58 5.16
CA VAL A 188 8.45 0.58 4.75
C VAL A 188 8.28 0.83 3.25
N ARG A 189 8.48 -0.19 2.41
CA ARG A 189 8.39 -0.10 0.95
C ARG A 189 7.01 0.34 0.46
N TYR A 190 5.94 -0.13 1.10
CA TYR A 190 4.56 0.18 0.70
C TYR A 190 3.97 1.37 1.49
N MET A 191 4.70 1.90 2.47
CA MET A 191 4.24 2.93 3.42
C MET A 191 2.96 2.55 4.17
N SER A 192 2.74 1.24 4.36
CA SER A 192 1.72 0.77 5.29
C SER A 192 2.19 1.00 6.71
N ARG A 193 1.25 1.18 7.63
CA ARG A 193 1.56 1.25 9.04
C ARG A 193 1.87 -0.16 9.58
N PRO A 194 3.05 -0.41 10.20
CA PRO A 194 3.29 -1.67 10.89
C PRO A 194 2.45 -1.75 12.17
N ALA A 195 2.18 -2.97 12.64
CA ALA A 195 1.53 -3.23 13.91
C ALA A 195 2.16 -2.43 15.06
N LEU A 196 1.33 -1.93 15.98
CA LEU A 196 1.82 -1.24 17.18
C LEU A 196 2.72 -2.16 18.02
N GLY A 197 3.71 -1.55 18.67
CA GLY A 197 4.65 -2.27 19.52
C GLY A 197 6.08 -2.25 19.02
N ARG A 198 6.49 -1.19 18.29
CA ARG A 198 7.88 -0.99 17.86
C ARG A 198 8.86 -1.14 19.02
N PHE A 199 8.48 -0.74 20.23
CA PHE A 199 9.30 -0.94 21.42
C PHE A 199 9.67 -2.40 21.72
N LEU A 200 8.91 -3.38 21.21
CA LEU A 200 9.17 -4.80 21.33
C LEU A 200 10.05 -5.29 20.19
N TYR A 201 9.62 -5.05 18.95
CA TYR A 201 10.27 -5.65 17.79
C TYR A 201 11.47 -4.86 17.25
N GLN A 202 11.71 -3.64 17.73
CA GLN A 202 12.92 -2.88 17.39
C GLN A 202 14.21 -3.65 17.69
N ARG A 203 14.21 -4.54 18.71
CA ARG A 203 15.38 -5.38 19.00
C ARG A 203 15.72 -6.35 17.88
N TYR A 204 14.72 -6.84 17.16
CA TYR A 204 14.89 -7.74 16.02
C TYR A 204 15.36 -6.98 14.77
N LEU A 205 14.88 -5.74 14.62
CA LEU A 205 15.28 -4.84 13.53
C LEU A 205 16.70 -4.28 13.71
N ASP A 206 17.13 -4.07 14.96
CA ASP A 206 18.47 -3.59 15.32
C ASP A 206 19.55 -4.69 15.17
N GLU A 207 19.14 -5.95 15.04
CA GLU A 207 20.08 -7.08 14.98
C GLU A 207 20.88 -7.01 13.67
N PRO A 208 22.22 -7.02 13.70
CA PRO A 208 23.02 -6.98 12.49
C PRO A 208 22.95 -8.33 11.76
N LEU A 209 22.16 -8.36 10.69
CA LEU A 209 21.94 -9.56 9.89
C LEU A 209 22.95 -9.62 8.72
N GLU A 210 23.86 -10.60 8.76
CA GLU A 210 24.74 -10.95 7.63
C GLU A 210 24.39 -12.33 7.10
N PHE A 211 23.64 -12.40 5.98
CA PHE A 211 23.27 -13.67 5.36
C PHE A 211 23.53 -13.68 3.86
N THR A 212 23.68 -14.90 3.34
CA THR A 212 23.80 -15.15 1.90
C THR A 212 22.43 -15.43 1.30
N ALA A 213 22.24 -15.15 0.00
CA ALA A 213 21.01 -15.50 -0.71
C ALA A 213 20.68 -17.00 -0.63
N ALA A 214 21.70 -17.87 -0.60
CA ALA A 214 21.52 -19.31 -0.44
C ALA A 214 20.91 -19.68 0.92
N TRP A 215 21.34 -19.01 2.00
CA TRP A 215 20.78 -19.22 3.34
C TRP A 215 19.32 -18.75 3.40
N ALA A 216 19.01 -17.56 2.88
CA ALA A 216 17.65 -17.03 2.82
C ALA A 216 16.71 -17.94 2.02
N ASN A 217 17.18 -18.46 0.88
CA ASN A 217 16.42 -19.41 0.06
C ASN A 217 16.19 -20.73 0.79
N ALA A 218 17.18 -21.24 1.53
CA ALA A 218 17.03 -22.44 2.33
C ALA A 218 16.02 -22.25 3.47
N LEU A 219 16.03 -21.11 4.15
CA LEU A 219 15.04 -20.76 5.15
C LEU A 219 13.64 -20.71 4.54
N ASN A 220 13.43 -19.95 3.46
CA ASN A 220 12.13 -19.84 2.78
C ASN A 220 11.57 -21.21 2.34
N ARG A 221 12.43 -22.14 1.90
CA ARG A 221 12.02 -23.52 1.61
C ARG A 221 11.68 -24.31 2.87
N LYS A 222 12.48 -24.18 3.94
CA LYS A 222 12.25 -24.81 5.25
C LYS A 222 10.87 -24.44 5.81
N ILE A 223 10.49 -23.17 5.73
CA ILE A 223 9.21 -22.63 6.25
C ILE A 223 8.06 -22.70 5.25
N SER A 224 8.21 -23.46 4.15
CA SER A 224 7.15 -23.70 3.17
C SER A 224 6.66 -25.15 3.25
N ALA A 225 5.35 -25.35 3.15
CA ALA A 225 4.77 -26.66 2.95
C ALA A 225 5.30 -27.35 1.68
N ARG A 226 5.22 -28.68 1.64
CA ARG A 226 5.61 -29.47 0.47
C ARG A 226 4.56 -29.35 -0.63
N LEU A 227 4.80 -28.43 -1.56
CA LEU A 227 3.89 -28.15 -2.67
C LEU A 227 3.97 -29.21 -3.78
N THR A 228 2.83 -29.53 -4.38
CA THR A 228 2.76 -30.22 -5.67
C THR A 228 3.21 -29.30 -6.80
N PRO A 229 3.55 -29.83 -8.00
CA PRO A 229 3.93 -29.00 -9.15
C PRO A 229 2.89 -27.92 -9.51
N ARG A 230 1.58 -28.23 -9.38
CA ARG A 230 0.50 -27.26 -9.62
C ARG A 230 0.53 -26.13 -8.58
N GLN A 231 0.60 -26.50 -7.30
CA GLN A 231 0.66 -25.55 -6.19
C GLN A 231 1.89 -24.64 -6.27
N LEU A 232 3.05 -25.17 -6.64
CA LEU A 232 4.27 -24.36 -6.84
C LEU A 232 4.11 -23.37 -8.00
N GLY A 233 3.52 -23.82 -9.12
CA GLY A 233 3.28 -22.94 -10.26
C GLY A 233 2.25 -21.84 -9.96
N ASN A 234 1.27 -22.12 -9.11
CA ASN A 234 0.31 -21.11 -8.65
C ASN A 234 0.91 -20.17 -7.60
N SER A 235 1.73 -20.67 -6.66
CA SER A 235 2.41 -19.82 -5.66
C SER A 235 3.39 -18.83 -6.30
N LEU A 236 3.98 -19.19 -7.46
CA LEU A 236 4.73 -18.25 -8.30
C LEU A 236 3.91 -17.00 -8.66
N PHE A 237 2.66 -17.16 -9.09
CA PHE A 237 1.81 -16.03 -9.48
C PHE A 237 1.39 -15.19 -8.27
N TYR A 238 1.13 -15.82 -7.12
CA TYR A 238 0.88 -15.10 -5.87
C TYR A 238 2.08 -14.24 -5.46
N ALA A 239 3.29 -14.81 -5.52
CA ALA A 239 4.50 -14.10 -5.18
C ALA A 239 4.83 -12.98 -6.19
N LEU A 240 4.50 -13.15 -7.47
CA LEU A 240 4.57 -12.06 -8.44
C LEU A 240 3.55 -10.94 -8.15
N ARG A 241 2.31 -11.29 -7.78
CA ARG A 241 1.27 -10.31 -7.40
C ARG A 241 1.70 -9.45 -6.21
N TYR A 242 2.23 -10.06 -5.16
CA TYR A 242 2.69 -9.36 -3.96
C TYR A 242 4.11 -8.78 -4.09
N GLN A 243 4.78 -9.02 -5.21
CA GLN A 243 6.18 -8.63 -5.47
C GLN A 243 7.15 -9.15 -4.41
N ASP A 244 6.89 -10.37 -3.94
CA ASP A 244 7.69 -11.09 -2.95
C ASP A 244 8.88 -11.78 -3.61
N TYR A 245 9.87 -10.95 -3.95
CA TYR A 245 11.05 -11.40 -4.69
C TYR A 245 11.87 -12.44 -3.91
N ASN A 246 11.88 -12.39 -2.58
CA ASN A 246 12.64 -13.35 -1.79
C ASN A 246 12.07 -14.76 -1.88
N TYR A 247 10.75 -14.89 -1.82
CA TYR A 247 10.11 -16.20 -2.04
C TYR A 247 10.26 -16.64 -3.50
N LEU A 248 10.06 -15.74 -4.46
CA LEU A 248 10.28 -16.04 -5.89
C LEU A 248 11.67 -16.63 -6.13
N LEU A 249 12.72 -15.98 -5.63
CA LEU A 249 14.09 -16.46 -5.77
C LEU A 249 14.31 -17.82 -5.10
N SER A 250 13.58 -18.13 -4.03
CA SER A 250 13.69 -19.42 -3.33
C SER A 250 13.14 -20.60 -4.14
N ILE A 251 12.14 -20.38 -5.01
CA ILE A 251 11.51 -21.44 -5.82
C ILE A 251 12.14 -21.60 -7.21
N LEU A 252 13.12 -20.77 -7.55
CA LEU A 252 13.82 -20.76 -8.83
C LEU A 252 15.20 -21.43 -8.72
N ASP A 253 15.66 -22.01 -9.83
CA ASP A 253 17.04 -22.47 -9.96
C ASP A 253 18.02 -21.29 -10.03
N GLU A 254 19.20 -21.41 -9.42
CA GLU A 254 20.20 -20.34 -9.37
C GLU A 254 20.61 -19.83 -10.76
N GLN A 255 20.57 -20.68 -11.79
CA GLN A 255 20.91 -20.28 -13.16
C GLN A 255 19.86 -19.34 -13.77
N LEU A 256 18.60 -19.46 -13.34
CA LEU A 256 17.53 -18.56 -13.74
C LEU A 256 17.61 -17.20 -13.06
N ILE A 257 18.29 -17.09 -11.91
CA ILE A 257 18.46 -15.82 -11.17
C ILE A 257 19.31 -14.80 -11.99
N THR A 258 20.00 -15.25 -13.03
CA THR A 258 20.64 -14.36 -14.02
C THR A 258 19.57 -13.63 -14.86
N GLY A 259 19.83 -12.39 -15.29
CA GLY A 259 18.84 -11.40 -15.81
C GLY A 259 17.85 -11.81 -16.92
N LYS A 260 17.84 -13.06 -17.39
CA LYS A 260 16.80 -13.66 -18.24
C LYS A 260 15.44 -13.75 -17.57
N LEU A 261 15.35 -13.97 -16.26
CA LEU A 261 14.05 -14.07 -15.56
C LEU A 261 13.30 -12.74 -15.55
N PHE A 262 14.03 -11.64 -15.31
CA PHE A 262 13.52 -10.27 -15.44
C PHE A 262 13.05 -9.95 -16.86
N TYR A 263 13.63 -10.57 -17.89
CA TYR A 263 13.15 -10.40 -19.26
C TYR A 263 11.85 -11.17 -19.51
N GLN A 264 11.70 -12.37 -18.96
CA GLN A 264 10.55 -13.26 -19.18
C GLN A 264 9.28 -12.81 -18.44
N PHE A 265 9.45 -12.16 -17.29
CA PHE A 265 8.36 -11.53 -16.53
C PHE A 265 8.44 -10.00 -16.55
N LYS A 266 9.14 -9.40 -17.53
CA LYS A 266 9.37 -7.96 -17.57
C LYS A 266 8.08 -7.16 -17.36
N GLU A 267 7.00 -7.59 -18.01
CA GLU A 267 5.71 -6.91 -17.90
C GLU A 267 4.95 -7.20 -16.62
N ALA A 268 5.18 -8.33 -15.94
CA ALA A 268 4.58 -8.62 -14.63
C ALA A 268 5.35 -7.95 -13.47
N ILE A 269 6.64 -7.64 -13.69
CA ILE A 269 7.55 -7.04 -12.70
C ILE A 269 7.68 -5.52 -12.90
N ASN A 270 7.23 -4.99 -14.04
CA ASN A 270 7.27 -3.55 -14.32
C ASN A 270 6.49 -2.79 -13.22
N PRO A 271 7.03 -1.65 -12.73
CA PRO A 271 6.29 -0.77 -11.83
C PRO A 271 4.94 -0.39 -12.45
N GLY A 272 3.85 -0.64 -11.72
CA GLY A 272 2.48 -0.32 -12.15
C GLY A 272 1.79 -1.44 -12.94
N ALA A 273 2.48 -2.56 -13.17
CA ALA A 273 1.83 -3.75 -13.67
C ALA A 273 1.11 -4.50 -12.54
N LEU A 274 -0.08 -4.97 -12.84
CA LEU A 274 -0.94 -5.70 -11.92
C LEU A 274 -1.31 -7.05 -12.52
N ILE A 275 -1.06 -8.14 -11.79
CA ILE A 275 -1.57 -9.46 -12.15
C ILE A 275 -3.03 -9.58 -11.68
N ILE A 276 -3.95 -9.56 -12.64
CA ILE A 276 -5.38 -9.73 -12.40
C ILE A 276 -5.71 -11.21 -12.25
N GLU A 277 -5.14 -12.02 -13.14
CA GLU A 277 -5.25 -13.47 -13.06
C GLU A 277 -3.92 -14.13 -13.39
N GLY A 278 -3.64 -15.26 -12.75
CA GLY A 278 -2.49 -16.09 -13.07
C GLY A 278 -2.74 -17.50 -12.58
N GLN A 279 -2.72 -18.49 -13.47
CA GLN A 279 -3.09 -19.86 -13.13
C GLN A 279 -2.37 -20.91 -13.99
N VAL A 280 -2.05 -22.05 -13.36
CA VAL A 280 -1.62 -23.27 -14.06
C VAL A 280 -2.82 -23.97 -14.70
N GLU A 281 -2.77 -24.18 -16.01
CA GLU A 281 -3.80 -24.91 -16.76
C GLU A 281 -3.53 -26.43 -16.72
N GLU A 282 -2.36 -26.85 -17.20
CA GLU A 282 -2.01 -28.26 -17.38
C GLU A 282 -0.73 -28.62 -16.63
N VAL A 283 -0.68 -29.82 -16.04
CA VAL A 283 0.50 -30.39 -15.39
C VAL A 283 0.81 -31.75 -15.98
N ARG A 284 2.05 -31.93 -16.45
CA ARG A 284 2.60 -33.22 -16.90
C ARG A 284 3.82 -33.56 -16.06
N ALA A 285 3.65 -34.45 -15.08
CA ALA A 285 4.73 -34.89 -14.18
C ALA A 285 5.22 -36.30 -14.54
N SER A 286 6.54 -36.51 -14.49
CA SER A 286 7.18 -37.80 -14.67
C SER A 286 8.41 -37.92 -13.75
N GLY A 287 8.27 -38.71 -12.69
CA GLY A 287 9.32 -38.93 -11.70
C GLY A 287 9.77 -37.63 -11.04
N GLU A 288 11.01 -37.23 -11.31
CA GLU A 288 11.66 -36.03 -10.76
C GLU A 288 11.49 -34.78 -11.62
N ASN A 289 10.78 -34.87 -12.75
CA ASN A 289 10.57 -33.73 -13.64
C ASN A 289 9.07 -33.46 -13.83
N ALA A 290 8.69 -32.19 -13.94
CA ALA A 290 7.33 -31.81 -14.30
C ALA A 290 7.33 -30.66 -15.32
N LYS A 291 6.31 -30.61 -16.16
CA LYS A 291 6.07 -29.53 -17.10
C LYS A 291 4.70 -28.93 -16.85
N LEU A 292 4.63 -27.61 -16.75
CA LEU A 292 3.41 -26.87 -16.55
C LEU A 292 3.12 -26.00 -17.77
N SER A 293 1.84 -25.87 -18.11
CA SER A 293 1.34 -24.79 -18.96
C SER A 293 0.51 -23.86 -18.08
N ALA A 294 0.76 -22.56 -18.16
CA ALA A 294 0.12 -21.56 -17.32
C ALA A 294 -0.14 -20.29 -18.12
N PHE A 295 -1.03 -19.42 -17.63
CA PHE A 295 -1.24 -18.09 -18.19
C PHE A 295 -1.26 -17.03 -17.10
N ALA A 296 -1.03 -15.78 -17.50
CA ALA A 296 -1.30 -14.61 -16.68
C ALA A 296 -2.02 -13.54 -17.51
N VAL A 297 -2.94 -12.82 -16.88
CA VAL A 297 -3.59 -11.61 -17.37
C VAL A 297 -3.05 -10.43 -16.58
N ILE A 298 -2.35 -9.54 -17.27
CA ILE A 298 -1.62 -8.42 -16.68
C ILE A 298 -2.27 -7.12 -17.15
N LEU A 299 -2.59 -6.24 -16.20
CA LEU A 299 -3.00 -4.87 -16.47
C LEU A 299 -1.79 -3.96 -16.29
N GLN A 300 -1.45 -3.21 -17.34
CA GLN A 300 -0.38 -2.21 -17.31
C GLN A 300 -0.82 -1.00 -18.13
N ASP A 301 -0.74 0.20 -17.57
CA ASP A 301 -1.07 1.46 -18.27
C ASP A 301 -2.45 1.44 -18.97
N ARG A 302 -3.46 0.79 -18.33
CA ARG A 302 -4.83 0.54 -18.84
C ARG A 302 -4.92 -0.37 -20.06
N GLU A 303 -3.83 -1.01 -20.45
CA GLU A 303 -3.80 -2.08 -21.43
C GLU A 303 -3.76 -3.43 -20.73
N VAL A 304 -4.45 -4.41 -21.31
CA VAL A 304 -4.62 -5.72 -20.69
C VAL A 304 -3.96 -6.76 -21.58
N TYR A 305 -2.96 -7.41 -21.07
CA TYR A 305 -2.15 -8.39 -21.79
C TYR A 305 -2.45 -9.79 -21.28
N LYS A 306 -2.53 -10.75 -22.20
CA LYS A 306 -2.51 -12.18 -21.84
C LYS A 306 -1.17 -12.78 -22.26
N SER A 307 -0.49 -13.37 -21.30
CA SER A 307 0.80 -14.05 -21.45
C SER A 307 0.64 -15.53 -21.15
N ASP A 308 1.06 -16.40 -22.06
CA ASP A 308 1.03 -17.85 -21.90
C ASP A 308 2.46 -18.37 -21.66
N TYR A 309 2.62 -19.21 -20.65
CA TYR A 309 3.91 -19.69 -20.15
C TYR A 309 4.01 -21.21 -20.18
N LYS A 310 5.24 -21.70 -20.41
CA LYS A 310 5.65 -23.07 -20.11
C LYS A 310 6.71 -23.05 -19.03
N LEU A 311 6.52 -23.89 -18.01
CA LEU A 311 7.43 -24.00 -16.87
C LEU A 311 7.96 -25.42 -16.79
N ASP A 312 9.27 -25.59 -16.68
CA ASP A 312 9.89 -26.88 -16.38
C ASP A 312 10.32 -26.90 -14.91
N LEU A 313 9.95 -27.94 -14.19
CA LEU A 313 10.23 -28.13 -12.77
C LEU A 313 11.08 -29.38 -12.55
N LYS A 314 11.92 -29.34 -11.51
CA LYS A 314 12.67 -30.49 -11.00
C LYS A 314 12.43 -30.68 -9.51
N LYS A 315 12.52 -31.93 -9.08
CA LYS A 315 12.47 -32.31 -7.67
C LYS A 315 13.89 -32.43 -7.12
N ASP A 316 14.15 -31.82 -5.96
CA ASP A 316 15.43 -31.96 -5.27
C ASP A 316 15.53 -33.26 -4.45
N GLN A 317 16.69 -33.48 -3.83
CA GLN A 317 16.95 -34.68 -3.01
C GLN A 317 16.12 -34.72 -1.71
N GLN A 318 15.64 -33.58 -1.23
CA GLN A 318 14.80 -33.46 -0.04
C GLN A 318 13.31 -33.60 -0.37
N GLY A 319 12.98 -33.61 -1.66
CA GLY A 319 11.67 -33.82 -2.22
C GLY A 319 10.89 -32.55 -2.55
N TYR A 320 11.53 -31.37 -2.52
CA TYR A 320 10.93 -30.11 -2.92
C TYR A 320 11.01 -29.92 -4.44
N TRP A 321 9.95 -29.34 -5.00
CA TRP A 321 9.95 -28.92 -6.39
C TRP A 321 10.50 -27.50 -6.52
N PHE A 322 11.26 -27.25 -7.58
CA PHE A 322 11.74 -25.93 -7.97
C PHE A 322 11.68 -25.77 -9.49
N ILE A 323 11.56 -24.53 -9.94
CA ILE A 323 11.41 -24.19 -11.35
C ILE A 323 12.80 -24.00 -11.95
N VAL A 324 13.11 -24.73 -13.02
CA VAL A 324 14.41 -24.71 -13.71
C VAL A 324 14.38 -23.98 -15.04
N ASN A 325 13.20 -23.81 -15.63
CA ASN A 325 13.02 -23.04 -16.86
C ASN A 325 11.64 -22.41 -16.92
N ILE A 326 11.58 -21.23 -17.52
CA ILE A 326 10.37 -20.46 -17.77
C ILE A 326 10.44 -20.01 -19.23
N GLU A 327 9.39 -20.24 -20.01
CA GLU A 327 9.32 -19.85 -21.41
C GLU A 327 8.01 -19.10 -21.65
N LEU A 328 8.11 -17.84 -22.10
CA LEU A 328 6.97 -17.07 -22.59
C LEU A 328 6.65 -17.53 -24.01
N VAL A 329 5.55 -18.26 -24.17
CA VAL A 329 5.15 -18.89 -25.44
C VAL A 329 4.38 -17.92 -26.32
N ASN A 330 3.53 -17.11 -25.70
CA ASN A 330 2.66 -16.17 -26.38
C ASN A 330 2.41 -14.97 -25.49
N HIS A 331 2.32 -13.80 -26.11
CA HIS A 331 2.07 -12.54 -25.44
C HIS A 331 1.26 -11.67 -26.37
N ARG A 332 0.06 -11.26 -25.93
CA ARG A 332 -0.87 -10.50 -26.77
C ARG A 332 -1.66 -9.50 -25.95
N LEU A 333 -1.89 -8.33 -26.55
CA LEU A 333 -2.88 -7.39 -26.09
C LEU A 333 -4.28 -8.00 -26.28
N LEU A 334 -5.10 -7.96 -25.23
CA LEU A 334 -6.47 -8.41 -25.28
C LEU A 334 -7.37 -7.36 -25.94
N GLU A 335 -8.30 -7.85 -26.76
CA GLU A 335 -9.31 -6.99 -27.35
C GLU A 335 -10.23 -6.39 -26.26
N SER A 336 -10.76 -5.20 -26.52
CA SER A 336 -11.64 -4.47 -25.59
C SER A 336 -12.94 -5.20 -25.23
N LYS A 337 -13.30 -6.27 -25.94
CA LYS A 337 -14.49 -7.10 -25.68
C LYS A 337 -14.16 -8.48 -25.11
N SER A 338 -12.89 -8.75 -24.82
CA SER A 338 -12.49 -10.03 -24.27
C SER A 338 -13.15 -10.24 -22.90
N VAL A 339 -13.56 -11.47 -22.61
CA VAL A 339 -14.07 -11.86 -21.28
C VAL A 339 -12.97 -11.72 -20.22
N TRP A 340 -11.69 -11.76 -20.62
CA TRP A 340 -10.55 -11.55 -19.74
C TRP A 340 -10.17 -10.07 -19.57
N ASN A 341 -10.92 -9.14 -20.18
CA ASN A 341 -10.63 -7.71 -20.08
C ASN A 341 -11.43 -7.09 -18.91
N PRO A 342 -10.77 -6.65 -17.82
CA PRO A 342 -11.44 -6.04 -16.66
C PRO A 342 -12.22 -4.76 -16.98
N PHE A 343 -11.91 -4.05 -18.07
CA PHE A 343 -12.68 -2.88 -18.48
C PHE A 343 -13.99 -3.25 -19.20
N ALA A 344 -14.07 -4.46 -19.74
CA ALA A 344 -15.26 -4.96 -20.43
C ALA A 344 -16.27 -5.61 -19.47
N LEU A 345 -15.80 -6.05 -18.31
CA LEU A 345 -16.61 -6.69 -17.28
C LEU A 345 -17.22 -5.65 -16.34
N GLN A 346 -18.51 -5.80 -16.10
CA GLN A 346 -19.24 -5.00 -15.12
C GLN A 346 -19.39 -5.80 -13.83
N VAL A 347 -19.29 -5.11 -12.71
CA VAL A 347 -19.59 -5.63 -11.37
C VAL A 347 -20.70 -4.80 -10.74
N TYR A 348 -21.50 -5.44 -9.92
CA TYR A 348 -22.56 -4.83 -9.15
C TYR A 348 -22.03 -4.48 -7.77
N CYS A 349 -22.24 -3.23 -7.37
CA CYS A 349 -21.80 -2.69 -6.10
C CYS A 349 -22.99 -2.18 -5.30
N ARG A 350 -22.98 -2.41 -3.99
CA ARG A 350 -23.92 -1.79 -3.05
C ARG A 350 -23.14 -1.18 -1.90
N VAL A 351 -23.43 0.09 -1.60
CA VAL A 351 -22.72 0.93 -0.63
C VAL A 351 -23.64 1.21 0.54
N TYR A 352 -23.10 1.10 1.75
CA TYR A 352 -23.76 1.33 3.02
C TYR A 352 -22.95 2.27 3.91
N GLU A 353 -23.65 2.95 4.81
CA GLU A 353 -23.08 3.62 5.97
C GLU A 353 -23.17 2.71 7.19
N ILE A 354 -22.08 2.61 7.94
CA ILE A 354 -21.96 1.80 9.15
C ILE A 354 -22.44 2.63 10.34
N ILE A 355 -23.47 2.14 11.02
CA ILE A 355 -24.01 2.73 12.25
C ILE A 355 -23.44 2.02 13.48
N ASP A 356 -23.25 0.70 13.38
CA ASP A 356 -22.67 -0.14 14.43
C ASP A 356 -21.68 -1.14 13.79
N LEU A 357 -20.41 -1.01 14.16
CA LEU A 357 -19.33 -1.83 13.60
C LEU A 357 -19.28 -3.21 14.26
N ASP A 358 -19.62 -3.30 15.56
CA ASP A 358 -19.55 -4.55 16.31
C ASP A 358 -20.63 -5.52 15.80
N GLU A 359 -21.86 -5.04 15.58
CA GLU A 359 -22.93 -5.84 14.99
C GLU A 359 -22.62 -6.30 13.55
N LEU A 360 -21.91 -5.47 12.78
CA LEU A 360 -21.48 -5.85 11.43
C LEU A 360 -20.51 -7.05 11.48
N PHE A 361 -19.49 -6.98 12.35
CA PHE A 361 -18.55 -8.09 12.51
C PHE A 361 -19.23 -9.37 13.04
N ASP A 362 -20.16 -9.24 14.00
CA ASP A 362 -20.93 -10.38 14.51
C ASP A 362 -21.72 -11.13 13.41
N VAL A 363 -22.21 -10.41 12.38
CA VAL A 363 -22.90 -11.01 11.24
C VAL A 363 -21.90 -11.59 10.24
N LEU A 364 -20.80 -10.90 9.96
CA LEU A 364 -19.76 -11.38 9.04
C LEU A 364 -19.09 -12.66 9.55
N ASP A 365 -18.87 -12.78 10.86
CA ASP A 365 -18.29 -13.96 11.51
C ASP A 365 -19.14 -15.24 11.33
N GLN A 366 -20.43 -15.09 11.02
CA GLN A 366 -21.33 -16.23 10.74
C GLN A 366 -21.18 -16.76 9.31
N ILE A 367 -20.46 -16.06 8.44
CA ILE A 367 -20.31 -16.39 7.03
C ILE A 367 -19.03 -17.19 6.83
N GLU A 368 -19.19 -18.45 6.45
CA GLU A 368 -18.06 -19.32 6.14
C GLU A 368 -17.30 -18.84 4.90
N ASN A 369 -15.98 -19.05 4.89
CA ASN A 369 -15.06 -18.76 3.78
C ASN A 369 -14.84 -17.26 3.46
N ILE A 370 -15.15 -16.36 4.40
CA ILE A 370 -14.61 -15.00 4.35
C ILE A 370 -13.12 -15.06 4.71
N ARG A 371 -12.30 -14.42 3.88
CA ARG A 371 -10.89 -14.18 4.17
C ARG A 371 -10.56 -12.70 4.11
N GLU A 372 -9.72 -12.26 5.01
CA GLU A 372 -9.04 -10.98 4.86
C GLU A 372 -8.00 -11.08 3.74
N VAL A 373 -8.02 -10.13 2.81
CA VAL A 373 -7.11 -10.07 1.66
C VAL A 373 -5.97 -9.09 1.94
N GLU A 374 -6.30 -7.87 2.35
CA GLU A 374 -5.37 -6.77 2.54
C GLU A 374 -5.96 -5.75 3.52
N GLU A 375 -5.10 -5.10 4.30
CA GLU A 375 -5.49 -4.01 5.20
C GLU A 375 -5.45 -2.70 4.40
N LEU A 376 -6.55 -1.94 4.43
CA LEU A 376 -6.64 -0.65 3.75
C LEU A 376 -6.20 0.47 4.72
N PRO A 377 -5.76 1.63 4.23
CA PRO A 377 -5.32 2.74 5.09
C PRO A 377 -6.33 3.15 6.18
N TYR A 378 -7.63 2.92 5.94
CA TYR A 378 -8.71 3.23 6.89
C TYR A 378 -9.71 2.08 7.04
N GLY A 379 -9.32 0.85 6.74
CA GLY A 379 -10.29 -0.23 6.56
C GLY A 379 -9.69 -1.61 6.33
N ILE A 380 -10.55 -2.56 5.99
CA ILE A 380 -10.18 -3.95 5.73
C ILE A 380 -10.88 -4.40 4.46
N HIS A 381 -10.12 -5.04 3.55
CA HIS A 381 -10.67 -5.74 2.39
C HIS A 381 -10.79 -7.24 2.70
N MET A 382 -12.03 -7.72 2.69
CA MET A 382 -12.37 -9.14 2.80
C MET A 382 -12.89 -9.69 1.48
N ARG A 383 -12.67 -10.98 1.23
CA ARG A 383 -13.13 -11.68 0.04
C ARG A 383 -13.80 -13.00 0.40
N LEU A 384 -14.92 -13.28 -0.26
CA LEU A 384 -15.61 -14.55 -0.20
C LEU A 384 -15.31 -15.36 -1.48
N THR A 385 -14.80 -16.58 -1.34
CA THR A 385 -14.44 -17.44 -2.48
C THR A 385 -15.15 -18.79 -2.47
N CYS A 386 -15.39 -19.36 -3.66
CA CYS A 386 -15.96 -20.72 -3.81
C CYS A 386 -14.95 -21.85 -3.51
N GLN A 387 -13.67 -21.52 -3.31
CA GLN A 387 -12.56 -22.47 -3.30
C GLN A 387 -11.79 -22.39 -1.98
N GLU A 388 -11.39 -23.55 -1.46
CA GLU A 388 -10.50 -23.66 -0.29
C GLU A 388 -9.06 -23.24 -0.66
N GLU A 389 -8.29 -22.74 0.33
CA GLU A 389 -6.90 -22.29 0.16
C GLU A 389 -5.91 -23.44 0.07
N ASP A 390 -6.02 -24.25 -0.99
CA ASP A 390 -5.12 -25.38 -1.25
C ASP A 390 -4.08 -25.08 -2.34
N PHE A 391 -4.02 -23.86 -2.88
CA PHE A 391 -3.15 -23.44 -3.98
C PHE A 391 -3.31 -24.26 -5.28
N ASN A 392 -4.38 -25.06 -5.44
CA ASN A 392 -4.69 -25.69 -6.73
C ASN A 392 -5.21 -24.68 -7.76
N HIS A 393 -5.64 -23.53 -7.27
CA HIS A 393 -6.01 -22.35 -8.05
C HIS A 393 -4.99 -21.23 -7.83
N GLY A 394 -4.74 -20.46 -8.86
CA GLY A 394 -3.75 -19.38 -8.83
C GLY A 394 -4.33 -18.06 -8.34
N VAL A 395 -3.71 -16.96 -8.75
CA VAL A 395 -4.22 -15.62 -8.49
C VAL A 395 -5.51 -15.47 -9.28
N SER A 396 -6.59 -15.15 -8.58
CA SER A 396 -7.87 -14.88 -9.20
C SER A 396 -8.51 -13.63 -8.64
N PHE A 397 -8.78 -12.70 -9.55
CA PHE A 397 -9.61 -11.54 -9.31
C PHE A 397 -11.02 -11.69 -9.91
N MET A 398 -11.21 -12.61 -10.86
CA MET A 398 -12.49 -12.80 -11.54
C MET A 398 -13.06 -14.20 -11.28
N THR A 399 -12.25 -15.24 -11.47
CA THR A 399 -12.69 -16.63 -11.45
C THR A 399 -12.81 -17.17 -10.01
N GLY A 400 -14.01 -17.56 -9.57
CA GLY A 400 -14.21 -18.20 -8.25
C GLY A 400 -14.30 -17.25 -7.04
N VAL A 401 -14.36 -15.94 -7.30
CA VAL A 401 -14.71 -14.92 -6.29
C VAL A 401 -16.24 -14.76 -6.27
N ILE A 402 -16.85 -14.92 -5.10
CA ILE A 402 -18.29 -14.74 -4.88
C ILE A 402 -18.58 -13.26 -4.67
N ALA A 403 -17.89 -12.65 -3.72
CA ALA A 403 -18.02 -11.23 -3.40
C ALA A 403 -16.75 -10.69 -2.74
N ASP A 404 -16.49 -9.41 -2.95
CA ASP A 404 -15.57 -8.61 -2.15
C ASP A 404 -16.38 -7.74 -1.18
N LEU A 405 -15.94 -7.71 0.07
CA LEU A 405 -16.56 -6.99 1.18
C LEU A 405 -15.51 -6.01 1.73
N ILE A 406 -15.83 -4.72 1.73
CA ILE A 406 -14.90 -3.68 2.12
C ILE A 406 -15.51 -2.90 3.27
N ILE A 407 -14.80 -2.83 4.40
CA ILE A 407 -15.08 -1.89 5.49
C ILE A 407 -14.04 -0.80 5.37
N ASN A 408 -14.44 0.45 5.21
CA ASN A 408 -13.52 1.58 5.11
C ASN A 408 -14.12 2.79 5.83
N MET A 409 -13.56 3.17 6.98
CA MET A 409 -14.13 4.17 7.89
C MET A 409 -15.58 3.83 8.27
N ASP A 410 -16.52 4.72 7.95
CA ASP A 410 -17.96 4.59 8.14
C ASP A 410 -18.67 3.96 6.91
N GLU A 411 -17.93 3.50 5.91
CA GLU A 411 -18.46 2.94 4.67
C GLU A 411 -18.30 1.41 4.64
N PHE A 412 -19.37 0.72 4.25
CA PHE A 412 -19.33 -0.70 3.92
C PHE A 412 -19.76 -0.93 2.47
N VAL A 413 -18.93 -1.61 1.69
CA VAL A 413 -19.16 -1.85 0.25
C VAL A 413 -19.15 -3.34 -0.04
N ILE A 414 -20.13 -3.78 -0.84
CA ILE A 414 -20.21 -5.14 -1.38
C ILE A 414 -20.04 -5.05 -2.88
N ILE A 415 -19.11 -5.84 -3.43
CA ILE A 415 -18.84 -5.91 -4.87
C ILE A 415 -18.96 -7.36 -5.33
N SER A 416 -19.77 -7.63 -6.35
CA SER A 416 -19.87 -8.95 -6.96
C SER A 416 -20.14 -8.88 -8.46
N GLN A 417 -19.71 -9.90 -9.21
CA GLN A 417 -20.10 -10.07 -10.61
C GLN A 417 -21.57 -10.49 -10.75
N GLU A 418 -22.15 -11.08 -9.70
CA GLU A 418 -23.53 -11.57 -9.70
C GLU A 418 -24.42 -10.68 -8.83
N LYS A 419 -25.38 -10.00 -9.46
CA LYS A 419 -26.34 -9.14 -8.74
C LYS A 419 -27.11 -9.90 -7.65
N GLU A 420 -27.41 -11.16 -7.92
CA GLU A 420 -28.15 -12.04 -7.00
C GLU A 420 -27.41 -12.23 -5.67
N VAL A 421 -26.07 -12.26 -5.69
CA VAL A 421 -25.23 -12.35 -4.48
C VAL A 421 -25.36 -11.08 -3.65
N VAL A 422 -25.25 -9.90 -4.28
CA VAL A 422 -25.43 -8.60 -3.59
C VAL A 422 -26.81 -8.50 -2.94
N ASP A 423 -27.85 -8.98 -3.63
CA ASP A 423 -29.21 -9.02 -3.11
C ASP A 423 -29.40 -10.00 -1.94
N GLN A 424 -28.66 -11.12 -1.92
CA GLN A 424 -28.67 -12.05 -0.79
C GLN A 424 -28.06 -11.43 0.46
N PHE A 425 -26.88 -10.80 0.32
CA PHE A 425 -26.24 -10.08 1.41
C PHE A 425 -27.14 -8.98 1.99
N HIS A 426 -27.78 -8.20 1.11
CA HIS A 426 -28.68 -7.15 1.56
C HIS A 426 -29.87 -7.67 2.37
N LYS A 427 -30.48 -8.78 1.96
CA LYS A 427 -31.55 -9.41 2.76
C LYS A 427 -31.03 -9.85 4.13
N MET A 428 -29.87 -10.47 4.16
CA MET A 428 -29.22 -10.91 5.41
C MET A 428 -28.97 -9.73 6.37
N PHE A 429 -28.55 -8.57 5.85
CA PHE A 429 -28.31 -7.38 6.68
C PHE A 429 -29.58 -6.61 7.06
N CYS A 430 -30.60 -6.57 6.20
CA CYS A 430 -31.81 -5.77 6.40
C CYS A 430 -32.97 -6.50 7.09
N ASP A 431 -32.88 -7.81 7.33
CA ASP A 431 -33.91 -8.58 8.05
C ASP A 431 -33.89 -8.37 9.59
N ILE A 432 -33.03 -7.48 10.11
CA ILE A 432 -32.82 -7.21 11.54
C ILE A 432 -33.57 -5.95 12.00
N TYR A 433 -34.17 -5.98 13.20
CA TYR A 433 -35.05 -4.94 13.74
C TYR A 433 -34.37 -3.58 14.00
N TYR A 434 -33.04 -3.57 14.15
CA TYR A 434 -32.21 -2.38 14.25
C TYR A 434 -31.19 -2.39 13.10
N PRO A 435 -31.21 -1.40 12.19
CA PRO A 435 -30.25 -1.36 11.09
C PRO A 435 -28.90 -0.87 11.60
N PHE A 436 -27.91 -1.77 11.68
CA PHE A 436 -26.49 -1.42 11.83
C PHE A 436 -25.87 -0.91 10.51
N LEU A 437 -26.58 -1.07 9.39
CA LEU A 437 -26.22 -0.54 8.07
C LEU A 437 -27.35 0.30 7.48
N VAL A 438 -27.00 1.44 6.89
CA VAL A 438 -27.92 2.28 6.09
C VAL A 438 -27.49 2.28 4.64
N GLN A 439 -28.35 1.81 3.74
CA GLN A 439 -28.04 1.80 2.31
C GLN A 439 -27.88 3.22 1.77
N ARG A 440 -26.72 3.52 1.16
CA ARG A 440 -26.43 4.78 0.46
C ARG A 440 -26.75 4.69 -1.03
N GLY A 441 -26.40 3.58 -1.69
CA GLY A 441 -26.59 3.46 -3.14
C GLY A 441 -26.30 2.08 -3.73
N GLU A 442 -26.69 1.92 -5.00
CA GLU A 442 -26.42 0.75 -5.84
C GLU A 442 -25.85 1.22 -7.19
N TYR A 443 -24.76 0.58 -7.61
CA TYR A 443 -23.99 1.00 -8.77
C TYR A 443 -23.57 -0.20 -9.61
N GLU A 444 -23.37 0.05 -10.90
CA GLU A 444 -22.74 -0.89 -11.83
C GLU A 444 -21.49 -0.20 -12.37
N ILE A 445 -20.32 -0.77 -12.08
CA ILE A 445 -19.02 -0.19 -12.46
C ILE A 445 -18.15 -1.24 -13.16
N SER A 446 -17.14 -0.78 -13.90
CA SER A 446 -16.16 -1.69 -14.47
C SER A 446 -15.34 -2.37 -13.38
N LEU A 447 -14.94 -3.62 -13.62
CA LEU A 447 -14.09 -4.37 -12.70
C LEU A 447 -12.75 -3.68 -12.44
N ALA A 448 -12.22 -2.94 -13.43
CA ALA A 448 -11.01 -2.13 -13.24
C ALA A 448 -11.19 -0.98 -12.23
N ASN A 449 -12.35 -0.32 -12.25
CA ASN A 449 -12.65 0.73 -11.27
C ASN A 449 -12.86 0.14 -9.87
N ALA A 450 -13.54 -1.02 -9.78
CA ALA A 450 -13.65 -1.76 -8.53
C ALA A 450 -12.27 -2.15 -7.98
N HIS A 451 -11.35 -2.60 -8.84
CA HIS A 451 -9.98 -2.91 -8.44
C HIS A 451 -9.26 -1.70 -7.83
N ASN A 452 -9.36 -0.52 -8.45
CA ASN A 452 -8.69 0.68 -7.94
C ASN A 452 -9.15 1.05 -6.52
N TYR A 453 -10.45 0.88 -6.23
CA TYR A 453 -10.98 1.05 -4.88
C TYR A 453 -10.48 -0.03 -3.93
N LEU A 454 -10.52 -1.30 -4.35
CA LEU A 454 -10.02 -2.43 -3.58
C LEU A 454 -8.52 -2.30 -3.26
N SER A 455 -7.73 -1.64 -4.10
CA SER A 455 -6.32 -1.38 -3.81
C SER A 455 -6.09 -0.09 -2.99
N GLY A 456 -7.12 0.42 -2.31
CA GLY A 456 -7.02 1.57 -1.40
C GLY A 456 -6.65 2.89 -2.07
N GLN A 457 -6.86 3.03 -3.39
CA GLN A 457 -6.51 4.27 -4.09
C GLN A 457 -7.46 5.43 -3.78
N TYR A 458 -8.69 5.12 -3.39
CA TYR A 458 -9.75 6.09 -3.09
C TYR A 458 -10.19 5.94 -1.64
N SER A 459 -10.50 7.06 -0.98
CA SER A 459 -10.88 7.07 0.43
C SER A 459 -12.37 6.76 0.65
N ASN A 460 -13.21 6.94 -0.37
CA ASN A 460 -14.62 6.60 -0.36
C ASN A 460 -15.04 6.06 -1.74
N PHE A 461 -16.17 5.36 -1.81
CA PHE A 461 -16.64 4.79 -3.07
C PHE A 461 -17.13 5.85 -4.07
N GLU A 462 -17.62 7.00 -3.58
CA GLU A 462 -18.14 8.08 -4.43
C GLU A 462 -17.07 8.69 -5.35
N GLU A 463 -15.81 8.76 -4.90
CA GLU A 463 -14.66 9.20 -5.70
C GLU A 463 -14.47 8.37 -6.98
N ILE A 464 -14.78 7.07 -6.95
CA ILE A 464 -14.73 6.21 -8.14
C ILE A 464 -15.74 6.67 -9.18
N LEU A 465 -16.95 7.00 -8.73
CA LEU A 465 -18.05 7.40 -9.60
C LEU A 465 -17.72 8.72 -10.30
N LEU A 466 -17.10 9.64 -9.57
CA LEU A 466 -16.59 10.91 -10.11
C LEU A 466 -15.44 10.68 -11.11
N ALA A 467 -14.51 9.75 -10.80
CA ALA A 467 -13.39 9.42 -11.67
C ALA A 467 -13.82 8.71 -12.98
N ALA A 468 -14.89 7.91 -12.94
CA ALA A 468 -15.41 7.20 -14.12
C ALA A 468 -16.00 8.15 -15.18
N ASP A 469 -16.57 9.28 -14.77
CA ASP A 469 -17.00 10.36 -15.67
C ASP A 469 -15.80 11.15 -16.24
N ASP A 470 -14.64 11.09 -15.56
CA ASP A 470 -13.42 11.83 -15.89
C ASP A 470 -12.55 11.14 -16.97
N ASP A 471 -12.84 9.89 -17.34
CA ASP A 471 -12.15 9.18 -18.44
C ASP A 471 -12.35 9.82 -19.81
N PHE A 472 -13.43 10.62 -19.96
CA PHE A 472 -13.64 11.49 -21.10
C PHE A 472 -13.15 12.92 -20.86
N ALA A 473 -12.61 13.28 -19.68
CA ALA A 473 -12.28 14.65 -19.30
C ALA A 473 -11.00 15.19 -19.96
N TYR A 474 -9.93 14.39 -20.06
CA TYR A 474 -8.62 14.80 -20.57
C TYR A 474 -8.47 14.52 -22.08
N GLU A 475 -8.92 15.47 -22.89
CA GLU A 475 -9.00 15.31 -24.36
C GLU A 475 -7.65 15.20 -25.06
N ASP A 476 -6.62 15.76 -24.44
CA ASP A 476 -5.23 15.70 -24.89
C ASP A 476 -4.50 14.45 -24.39
N GLY A 477 -5.16 13.60 -23.58
CA GLY A 477 -4.63 12.34 -23.06
C GLY A 477 -3.70 12.48 -21.85
N MET A 478 -3.54 13.68 -21.31
CA MET A 478 -2.67 13.93 -20.15
C MET A 478 -3.48 13.80 -18.86
N ARG A 479 -3.18 12.78 -18.04
CA ARG A 479 -3.79 12.61 -16.71
C ARG A 479 -2.80 13.09 -15.64
N PHE A 480 -3.16 14.10 -14.86
CA PHE A 480 -2.33 14.57 -13.76
C PHE A 480 -2.80 13.90 -12.47
N ILE A 481 -1.98 13.02 -11.92
CA ILE A 481 -2.31 12.21 -10.75
C ILE A 481 -1.56 12.79 -9.56
N THR A 482 -2.26 12.99 -8.43
CA THR A 482 -1.68 13.54 -7.21
C THR A 482 -1.82 12.53 -6.09
N LEU A 483 -0.69 12.12 -5.49
CA LEU A 483 -0.64 11.37 -4.24
C LEU A 483 -0.56 12.34 -3.09
N ARG A 484 -1.23 12.00 -1.98
CA ARG A 484 -1.21 12.78 -0.75
C ARG A 484 -0.54 11.99 0.36
N TYR A 485 0.35 12.68 1.07
CA TYR A 485 1.04 12.14 2.23
C TYR A 485 0.91 13.07 3.43
N LEU A 486 0.66 12.47 4.58
CA LEU A 486 0.84 13.13 5.86
C LEU A 486 2.34 13.18 6.19
N MET A 487 2.89 14.37 6.39
CA MET A 487 4.24 14.57 6.86
C MET A 487 4.29 14.48 8.37
N LYS A 488 5.09 13.54 8.85
CA LYS A 488 5.31 13.33 10.28
C LYS A 488 6.64 13.93 10.74
N ASP A 489 7.65 13.98 9.86
CA ASP A 489 8.89 14.73 10.05
C ASP A 489 9.10 15.72 8.90
N ARG A 490 8.61 16.95 9.08
CA ARG A 490 8.69 18.03 8.08
C ARG A 490 10.14 18.36 7.71
N ASN A 491 11.09 18.26 8.64
CA ASN A 491 12.48 18.64 8.37
C ASN A 491 13.15 17.65 7.42
N LYS A 492 12.93 16.35 7.61
CA LYS A 492 13.44 15.33 6.69
C LYS A 492 12.83 15.47 5.29
N VAL A 493 11.53 15.74 5.19
CA VAL A 493 10.86 15.93 3.90
C VAL A 493 11.43 17.15 3.17
N ILE A 494 11.64 18.28 3.86
CA ILE A 494 12.28 19.46 3.26
C ILE A 494 13.71 19.15 2.82
N GLN A 495 14.48 18.41 3.62
CA GLN A 495 15.84 17.99 3.24
C GLN A 495 15.83 17.11 1.97
N LYS A 496 14.90 16.16 1.87
CA LYS A 496 14.75 15.31 0.68
C LYS A 496 14.36 16.14 -0.55
N LEU A 497 13.38 17.02 -0.43
CA LEU A 497 12.99 17.94 -1.51
C LEU A 497 14.13 18.85 -1.95
N GLY A 498 15.03 19.22 -1.03
CA GLY A 498 16.25 19.97 -1.36
C GLY A 498 17.34 19.15 -2.07
N GLN A 499 17.32 17.83 -1.95
CA GLN A 499 18.23 16.91 -2.67
C GLN A 499 17.73 16.61 -4.08
N LEU A 500 16.41 16.56 -4.26
CA LEU A 500 15.78 16.53 -5.57
C LEU A 500 16.09 17.88 -6.23
N ASN A 501 16.73 17.87 -7.40
CA ASN A 501 17.20 19.08 -8.09
C ASN A 501 16.02 19.86 -8.69
N ALA A 502 15.07 20.26 -7.83
CA ALA A 502 13.78 20.81 -8.13
C ALA A 502 13.78 22.33 -7.96
N LYS A 503 13.06 23.02 -8.85
CA LYS A 503 12.88 24.46 -8.78
C LYS A 503 11.81 24.78 -7.74
N MET A 504 12.19 25.47 -6.66
CA MET A 504 11.28 25.86 -5.59
C MET A 504 10.66 27.24 -5.82
N ILE A 505 9.37 27.37 -5.49
CA ILE A 505 8.58 28.60 -5.48
C ILE A 505 7.86 28.70 -4.14
N ASN A 506 8.02 29.84 -3.45
CA ASN A 506 7.29 30.13 -2.21
C ASN A 506 6.06 30.97 -2.54
N LEU A 507 4.87 30.42 -2.38
CA LEU A 507 3.63 31.15 -2.69
C LEU A 507 3.20 32.00 -1.49
N TYR A 508 2.99 31.38 -0.33
CA TYR A 508 2.58 32.00 0.94
C TYR A 508 3.51 31.55 2.09
N ASP A 509 3.37 32.14 3.29
CA ASP A 509 4.25 31.84 4.44
C ASP A 509 4.34 30.34 4.80
N ASP A 510 3.33 29.53 4.44
CA ASP A 510 3.28 28.08 4.73
C ASP A 510 3.13 27.17 3.49
N LEU A 511 3.09 27.72 2.26
CA LEU A 511 2.89 26.97 1.01
C LEU A 511 4.11 27.04 0.09
N GLN A 512 4.75 25.89 -0.12
CA GLN A 512 5.94 25.76 -0.96
C GLN A 512 5.68 24.78 -2.10
N VAL A 513 6.09 25.13 -3.32
CA VAL A 513 5.91 24.29 -4.51
C VAL A 513 7.27 23.99 -5.13
N TYR A 514 7.53 22.74 -5.44
CA TYR A 514 8.77 22.27 -6.05
C TYR A 514 8.46 21.60 -7.40
N TYR A 515 9.20 22.00 -8.44
CA TYR A 515 9.11 21.40 -9.77
C TYR A 515 10.36 20.64 -10.12
N GLU A 516 10.23 19.33 -10.26
CA GLU A 516 11.30 18.47 -10.73
C GLU A 516 11.24 18.31 -12.25
N LEU A 517 12.37 18.55 -12.90
CA LEU A 517 12.49 18.60 -14.35
C LEU A 517 13.51 17.58 -14.84
N ASP A 518 13.15 16.85 -15.89
CA ASP A 518 14.05 15.96 -16.61
C ASP A 518 14.88 16.77 -17.62
N GLN A 519 16.15 16.97 -17.28
CA GLN A 519 17.11 17.74 -18.09
C GLN A 519 17.66 16.97 -19.30
N ARG A 520 17.27 15.71 -19.50
CA ARG A 520 17.68 14.94 -20.70
C ARG A 520 17.08 15.48 -22.00
N PHE A 521 16.02 16.30 -21.87
CA PHE A 521 15.35 16.94 -22.99
C PHE A 521 15.71 18.43 -23.04
N ASP A 522 15.83 18.98 -24.25
CA ASP A 522 15.97 20.41 -24.49
C ASP A 522 14.78 20.91 -25.34
N PRO A 523 13.86 21.72 -24.77
CA PRO A 523 13.82 22.19 -23.37
C PRO A 523 13.46 21.09 -22.35
N PRO A 524 13.75 21.28 -21.05
CA PRO A 524 13.50 20.29 -20.00
C PRO A 524 12.04 19.86 -19.93
N ASN A 525 11.82 18.57 -19.70
CA ASN A 525 10.48 18.01 -19.53
C ASN A 525 10.07 18.05 -18.06
N PHE A 526 8.78 18.29 -17.81
CA PHE A 526 8.21 18.14 -16.47
C PHE A 526 8.29 16.67 -16.03
N MET A 527 8.74 16.43 -14.79
CA MET A 527 8.73 15.11 -14.17
C MET A 527 7.74 15.04 -13.01
N ALA A 528 7.84 15.95 -12.04
CA ALA A 528 6.96 15.96 -10.87
C ALA A 528 6.73 17.36 -10.31
N GLU A 529 5.61 17.50 -9.61
CA GLU A 529 5.31 18.63 -8.73
C GLU A 529 5.20 18.11 -7.29
N TYR A 530 5.82 18.83 -6.35
CA TYR A 530 5.67 18.57 -4.93
C TYR A 530 5.11 19.83 -4.27
N ILE A 531 3.97 19.72 -3.57
CA ILE A 531 3.38 20.84 -2.83
C ILE A 531 3.45 20.52 -1.35
N LEU A 532 4.02 21.44 -0.59
CA LEU A 532 4.16 21.34 0.85
C LEU A 532 3.27 22.39 1.51
N ALA A 533 2.27 21.93 2.26
CA ALA A 533 1.24 22.77 2.89
C ALA A 533 0.89 22.25 4.30
N GLY A 534 1.18 23.02 5.35
CA GLY A 534 0.93 22.57 6.73
C GLY A 534 1.64 21.24 7.05
N ASN A 535 0.88 20.20 7.42
CA ASN A 535 1.43 18.87 7.68
C ASN A 535 1.31 17.92 6.47
N TRP A 536 1.01 18.45 5.28
CA TRP A 536 0.79 17.64 4.09
C TRP A 536 1.85 17.89 3.03
N VAL A 537 2.24 16.82 2.34
CA VAL A 537 2.96 16.91 1.07
C VAL A 537 2.19 16.16 0.01
N THR A 538 2.01 16.78 -1.14
CA THR A 538 1.47 16.12 -2.32
C THR A 538 2.57 15.87 -3.33
N VAL A 539 2.46 14.77 -4.06
CA VAL A 539 3.37 14.37 -5.13
C VAL A 539 2.54 14.16 -6.38
N SER A 540 2.73 15.00 -7.39
CA SER A 540 1.95 14.95 -8.61
C SER A 540 2.82 14.67 -9.83
N ALA A 541 2.33 13.81 -10.73
CA ALA A 541 2.98 13.48 -11.98
C ALA A 541 1.96 13.18 -13.09
N PHE A 542 2.41 13.12 -14.35
CA PHE A 542 1.54 12.80 -15.47
C PHE A 542 1.51 11.28 -15.74
N GLY A 543 0.40 10.64 -15.38
CA GLY A 543 0.18 9.20 -15.55
C GLY A 543 0.82 8.34 -14.47
N GLU A 544 0.39 7.08 -14.38
CA GLU A 544 0.73 6.15 -13.29
C GLU A 544 2.21 5.72 -13.33
N ARG A 545 2.75 5.43 -14.52
CA ARG A 545 4.15 5.02 -14.69
C ARG A 545 5.15 6.04 -14.16
N GLU A 546 4.93 7.32 -14.48
CA GLU A 546 5.82 8.39 -14.04
C GLU A 546 5.64 8.68 -12.56
N LEU A 547 4.40 8.68 -12.09
CA LEU A 547 4.09 8.82 -10.68
C LEU A 547 4.82 7.77 -9.83
N LEU A 548 4.83 6.50 -10.25
CA LEU A 548 5.54 5.44 -9.55
C LEU A 548 7.05 5.65 -9.54
N SER A 549 7.63 6.11 -10.65
CA SER A 549 9.07 6.41 -10.71
C SER A 549 9.43 7.59 -9.81
N VAL A 550 8.61 8.64 -9.82
CA VAL A 550 8.76 9.83 -8.96
C VAL A 550 8.62 9.44 -7.51
N ARG A 551 7.59 8.65 -7.19
CA ARG A 551 7.32 8.09 -5.87
C ARG A 551 8.53 7.32 -5.35
N GLN A 552 9.09 6.39 -6.13
CA GLN A 552 10.29 5.64 -5.73
C GLN A 552 11.47 6.56 -5.37
N HIS A 553 11.71 7.63 -6.13
CA HIS A 553 12.79 8.56 -5.82
C HIS A 553 12.51 9.45 -4.61
N PHE A 554 11.27 9.92 -4.49
CA PHE A 554 10.83 10.79 -3.40
C PHE A 554 10.81 10.07 -2.06
N GLU A 555 10.24 8.87 -2.03
CA GLU A 555 10.04 8.08 -0.81
C GLU A 555 11.34 7.45 -0.28
N ASP A 556 12.34 7.31 -1.14
CA ASP A 556 13.63 6.73 -0.79
C ASP A 556 14.25 7.37 0.45
N ASN A 557 14.49 6.56 1.48
CA ASN A 557 15.05 6.93 2.79
C ASN A 557 14.19 7.90 3.63
N ILE A 558 12.93 8.15 3.26
CA ILE A 558 12.00 8.99 4.05
C ILE A 558 10.65 8.33 4.34
N TYR A 559 10.57 7.01 4.19
CA TYR A 559 9.35 6.23 4.49
C TYR A 559 8.85 6.48 5.92
N GLU A 560 9.73 6.38 6.90
CA GLU A 560 9.45 6.74 8.31
C GLU A 560 9.40 8.28 8.54
N ALA A 561 9.14 9.09 7.51
CA ALA A 561 8.86 10.54 7.61
C ALA A 561 7.52 10.92 6.97
N LEU A 562 6.86 9.95 6.32
CA LEU A 562 5.60 10.09 5.60
C LEU A 562 4.60 9.01 6.01
N GLU A 563 3.33 9.29 5.79
CA GLU A 563 2.26 8.29 5.80
C GLU A 563 1.38 8.54 4.57
N PHE A 564 1.13 7.49 3.80
CA PHE A 564 0.32 7.58 2.60
C PHE A 564 -1.16 7.74 2.97
N ASN A 565 -1.81 8.77 2.43
CA ASN A 565 -3.20 9.12 2.75
C ASN A 565 -4.18 8.82 1.60
N GLY A 566 -3.70 8.73 0.36
CA GLY A 566 -4.53 8.42 -0.80
C GLY A 566 -4.21 9.25 -2.04
N LEU A 567 -5.10 9.20 -3.03
CA LEU A 567 -5.07 10.05 -4.22
C LEU A 567 -5.95 11.29 -4.03
N GLU A 568 -5.47 12.43 -4.51
CA GLU A 568 -6.26 13.65 -4.66
C GLU A 568 -6.53 13.90 -6.15
N THR A 569 -7.79 14.18 -6.50
CA THR A 569 -8.14 14.59 -7.87
C THR A 569 -8.11 16.11 -7.96
N ARG A 570 -7.19 16.63 -8.77
CA ARG A 570 -7.00 18.07 -9.00
C ARG A 570 -7.59 18.49 -10.34
N GLU A 571 -8.63 19.33 -10.29
CA GLU A 571 -9.47 19.67 -11.46
C GLU A 571 -8.71 20.43 -12.58
N GLU A 572 -7.82 21.39 -12.24
CA GLU A 572 -6.97 22.09 -13.23
C GLU A 572 -5.50 21.59 -13.20
N GLY A 573 -5.22 20.51 -12.48
CA GLY A 573 -3.93 19.83 -12.43
C GLY A 573 -2.77 20.75 -12.01
N LEU A 574 -1.71 20.80 -12.83
CA LEU A 574 -0.51 21.64 -12.61
C LEU A 574 -0.86 23.13 -12.44
N PHE A 575 -2.01 23.57 -12.93
CA PHE A 575 -2.39 24.99 -12.94
C PHE A 575 -3.22 25.44 -11.74
N ASP A 576 -3.67 24.50 -10.88
CA ASP A 576 -4.49 24.80 -9.70
C ASP A 576 -3.81 25.78 -8.73
N ILE A 577 -2.47 25.88 -8.76
CA ILE A 577 -1.73 26.84 -7.92
C ILE A 577 -1.89 28.30 -8.37
N LEU A 578 -2.48 28.55 -9.54
CA LEU A 578 -2.51 29.86 -10.18
C LEU A 578 -3.76 30.67 -9.81
N ASP A 579 -3.75 31.28 -8.63
CA ASP A 579 -4.77 32.24 -8.24
C ASP A 579 -4.42 33.70 -8.63
N MET A 580 -5.28 34.65 -8.27
CA MET A 580 -5.05 36.06 -8.59
C MET A 580 -3.87 36.69 -7.84
N GLU A 581 -3.48 36.18 -6.68
CA GLU A 581 -2.40 36.70 -5.86
C GLU A 581 -1.05 36.14 -6.33
N VAL A 582 -0.99 34.83 -6.57
CA VAL A 582 0.15 34.13 -7.16
C VAL A 582 0.52 34.73 -8.51
N LYS A 583 -0.46 35.00 -9.39
CA LYS A 583 -0.19 35.64 -10.69
C LYS A 583 0.36 37.07 -10.56
N LYS A 584 0.06 37.78 -9.47
CA LYS A 584 0.65 39.10 -9.21
C LYS A 584 2.08 38.99 -8.69
N GLN A 585 2.35 38.00 -7.83
CA GLN A 585 3.66 37.78 -7.22
C GLN A 585 4.64 37.14 -8.21
N TYR A 586 4.16 36.25 -9.08
CA TYR A 586 4.93 35.53 -10.10
C TYR A 586 4.27 35.66 -11.48
N PRO A 587 4.41 36.84 -12.15
CA PRO A 587 3.72 37.12 -13.41
C PRO A 587 4.10 36.18 -14.57
N ASP A 588 5.33 35.65 -14.56
CA ASP A 588 5.81 34.75 -15.62
C ASP A 588 5.49 33.26 -15.38
N LEU A 589 4.95 32.92 -14.20
CA LEU A 589 4.74 31.52 -13.79
C LEU A 589 3.74 30.80 -14.69
N GLU A 590 2.62 31.45 -15.02
CA GLU A 590 1.61 30.86 -15.90
C GLU A 590 2.20 30.49 -17.27
N ALA A 591 3.02 31.36 -17.86
CA ALA A 591 3.67 31.09 -19.14
C ALA A 591 4.67 29.92 -19.04
N ALA A 592 5.44 29.87 -17.95
CA ALA A 592 6.40 28.79 -17.71
C ALA A 592 5.70 27.43 -17.51
N LEU A 593 4.61 27.36 -16.75
CA LEU A 593 3.84 26.14 -16.54
C LEU A 593 3.20 25.64 -17.84
N LYS A 594 2.68 26.54 -18.68
CA LYS A 594 2.17 26.18 -20.02
C LYS A 594 3.25 25.59 -20.90
N GLU A 595 4.46 26.14 -20.88
CA GLU A 595 5.58 25.61 -21.65
C GLU A 595 5.99 24.21 -21.16
N LEU A 596 6.10 24.02 -19.84
CA LEU A 596 6.39 22.72 -19.22
C LEU A 596 5.35 21.66 -19.60
N TYR A 597 4.06 22.00 -19.47
CA TYR A 597 2.96 21.12 -19.86
C TYR A 597 3.03 20.73 -21.34
N LEU A 598 3.19 21.72 -22.23
CA LEU A 598 3.21 21.47 -23.68
C LEU A 598 4.44 20.67 -24.11
N ASN A 599 5.60 20.90 -23.48
CA ASN A 599 6.79 20.06 -23.68
C ASN A 599 6.50 18.61 -23.29
N LYS A 600 5.92 18.43 -22.10
CA LYS A 600 5.56 17.12 -21.59
C LYS A 600 4.60 16.40 -22.53
N TRP A 601 3.49 17.04 -22.88
CA TRP A 601 2.50 16.49 -23.81
C TRP A 601 3.12 16.09 -25.14
N TYR A 602 3.97 16.94 -25.73
CA TYR A 602 4.57 16.69 -27.04
C TYR A 602 5.46 15.44 -27.09
N HIS A 603 6.08 15.08 -25.97
CA HIS A 603 6.98 13.94 -25.83
C HIS A 603 6.37 12.73 -25.11
N SER A 604 5.16 12.85 -24.58
CA SER A 604 4.49 11.75 -23.86
C SER A 604 3.81 10.79 -24.81
N ASN A 605 3.88 9.49 -24.54
CA ASN A 605 3.17 8.47 -25.29
C ASN A 605 1.69 8.49 -24.91
N LEU A 606 0.81 8.69 -25.90
CA LEU A 606 -0.62 8.91 -25.64
C LEU A 606 -1.44 7.73 -26.17
N HIS A 607 -2.35 7.22 -25.34
CA HIS A 607 -3.29 6.15 -25.73
C HIS A 607 -4.11 6.54 -26.98
N ASN A 608 -4.59 7.79 -27.05
CA ASN A 608 -5.34 8.32 -28.18
C ASN A 608 -4.54 8.33 -29.50
N LEU A 609 -3.21 8.19 -29.42
CA LEU A 609 -2.29 8.08 -30.55
C LEU A 609 -1.68 6.66 -30.65
N ARG A 610 -2.30 5.66 -30.02
CA ARG A 610 -1.83 4.26 -29.99
C ARG A 610 -0.40 4.12 -29.47
N GLY A 611 -0.08 4.83 -28.40
CA GLY A 611 1.23 4.78 -27.76
C GLY A 611 2.30 5.63 -28.45
N MET A 612 1.99 6.31 -29.56
CA MET A 612 2.88 7.34 -30.12
C MET A 612 2.79 8.62 -29.29
N SER A 613 3.89 9.35 -29.22
CA SER A 613 3.89 10.75 -28.81
C SER A 613 3.38 11.67 -29.93
N PRO A 614 2.87 12.88 -29.63
CA PRO A 614 2.57 13.86 -30.66
C PRO A 614 3.75 14.13 -31.61
N SER A 615 4.99 14.10 -31.10
CA SER A 615 6.21 14.27 -31.90
C SER A 615 6.45 13.15 -32.92
N GLU A 616 6.08 11.92 -32.59
CA GLU A 616 6.18 10.75 -33.47
C GLU A 616 4.97 10.65 -34.41
N ALA A 617 3.78 10.97 -33.90
CA ALA A 617 2.55 10.94 -34.67
C ALA A 617 2.60 11.89 -35.87
N CYS A 618 3.28 13.03 -35.76
CA CYS A 618 3.48 13.97 -36.88
C CYS A 618 4.35 13.42 -38.01
N GLN A 619 5.10 12.32 -37.78
CA GLN A 619 6.03 11.74 -38.76
C GLN A 619 5.35 10.69 -39.65
N THR A 620 4.15 10.22 -39.28
CA THR A 620 3.41 9.20 -40.02
C THR A 620 2.04 9.71 -40.45
N GLU A 621 1.52 9.21 -41.58
CA GLU A 621 0.20 9.60 -42.09
C GLU A 621 -0.93 9.15 -41.13
N GLU A 622 -0.83 7.91 -40.62
CA GLU A 622 -1.79 7.38 -39.65
C GLU A 622 -1.73 8.14 -38.32
N GLY A 623 -0.54 8.40 -37.78
CA GLY A 623 -0.35 9.20 -36.58
C GLY A 623 -0.87 10.62 -36.72
N THR A 624 -0.63 11.26 -37.87
CA THR A 624 -1.12 12.61 -38.15
C THR A 624 -2.64 12.65 -38.14
N ARG A 625 -3.30 11.63 -38.72
CA ARG A 625 -4.77 11.51 -38.69
C ARG A 625 -5.30 11.38 -37.25
N LEU A 626 -4.65 10.58 -36.41
CA LEU A 626 -5.02 10.42 -35.00
C LEU A 626 -4.83 11.73 -34.22
N LEU A 627 -3.71 12.42 -34.42
CA LEU A 627 -3.41 13.71 -33.78
C LEU A 627 -4.43 14.79 -34.18
N TRP A 628 -4.82 14.85 -35.45
CA TRP A 628 -5.89 15.76 -35.90
C TRP A 628 -7.25 15.42 -35.29
N SER A 629 -7.54 14.13 -35.05
CA SER A 629 -8.75 13.72 -34.35
C SER A 629 -8.75 14.23 -32.91
N MET A 630 -7.63 14.10 -32.20
CA MET A 630 -7.44 14.64 -30.84
C MET A 630 -7.60 16.17 -30.81
N LEU A 631 -6.90 16.91 -31.68
CA LEU A 631 -7.02 18.37 -31.76
C LEU A 631 -8.44 18.85 -32.07
N LYS A 632 -9.22 18.08 -32.85
CA LYS A 632 -10.65 18.37 -33.09
C LYS A 632 -11.49 18.20 -31.82
N LYS A 633 -11.19 17.22 -30.97
CA LYS A 633 -11.86 17.04 -29.67
C LYS A 633 -11.57 18.25 -28.76
N ILE A 634 -10.29 18.62 -28.61
CA ILE A 634 -9.83 19.83 -27.89
C ILE A 634 -10.65 21.07 -28.30
N ARG A 635 -10.79 21.30 -29.61
CA ARG A 635 -11.58 22.42 -30.15
C ARG A 635 -13.07 22.38 -29.78
N LEU A 636 -13.66 21.19 -29.66
CA LEU A 636 -15.09 21.02 -29.38
C LEU A 636 -15.40 21.34 -27.90
N LYS A 637 -14.54 20.94 -26.94
CA LYS A 637 -14.75 21.34 -25.53
C LYS A 637 -14.32 22.76 -25.21
N GLU A 638 -13.29 23.31 -25.87
CA GLU A 638 -12.94 24.74 -25.71
C GLU A 638 -14.16 25.64 -25.95
N LYS A 639 -15.11 25.20 -26.81
CA LYS A 639 -16.38 25.89 -27.06
C LYS A 639 -17.51 25.62 -26.06
N LYS A 640 -17.45 24.50 -25.33
CA LYS A 640 -18.52 24.07 -24.40
C LYS A 640 -18.27 24.55 -22.96
N ARG A 641 -17.03 24.47 -22.46
CA ARG A 641 -16.65 24.73 -21.07
C ARG A 641 -16.89 26.15 -20.51
N PRO A 642 -16.88 27.25 -21.30
CA PRO A 642 -17.26 28.57 -20.77
C PRO A 642 -18.69 28.63 -20.21
N ARG A 643 -19.56 27.68 -20.61
CA ARG A 643 -20.93 27.53 -20.08
C ARG A 643 -21.00 26.75 -18.77
N GLU A 644 -19.92 26.07 -18.38
CA GLU A 644 -19.80 25.19 -17.21
C GLU A 644 -18.95 25.82 -16.09
N GLY A 645 -18.43 27.04 -16.27
CA GLY A 645 -17.69 27.77 -15.23
C GLY A 645 -16.18 27.52 -15.17
N PHE A 646 -15.64 26.58 -15.96
CA PHE A 646 -14.22 26.24 -15.98
C PHE A 646 -13.36 27.22 -16.78
N ARG A 647 -12.13 27.50 -16.31
CA ARG A 647 -11.14 28.34 -17.01
C ARG A 647 -10.19 27.49 -17.86
N TYR A 648 -9.92 27.95 -19.08
CA TYR A 648 -8.99 27.28 -19.99
C TYR A 648 -7.57 27.81 -19.75
N GLN A 649 -6.67 26.94 -19.31
CA GLN A 649 -5.26 27.31 -19.12
C GLN A 649 -4.48 27.18 -20.45
N ILE A 650 -4.69 26.12 -21.25
CA ILE A 650 -3.99 25.93 -22.56
C ILE A 650 -4.97 25.86 -23.74
N GLY A 651 -4.91 26.84 -24.65
CA GLY A 651 -5.75 26.92 -25.85
C GLY A 651 -5.31 26.03 -27.01
N LEU A 652 -6.23 25.68 -27.93
CA LEU A 652 -5.90 24.91 -29.14
C LEU A 652 -4.74 25.52 -29.95
N LYS A 653 -4.67 26.85 -30.01
CA LYS A 653 -3.60 27.57 -30.71
C LYS A 653 -2.22 27.26 -30.14
N GLU A 654 -2.12 26.98 -28.85
CA GLU A 654 -0.85 26.68 -28.18
C GLU A 654 -0.39 25.25 -28.50
N TYR A 655 -1.30 24.28 -28.52
CA TYR A 655 -1.02 22.92 -29.03
C TYR A 655 -0.58 22.95 -30.50
N LEU A 656 -1.31 23.66 -31.36
CA LEU A 656 -0.95 23.81 -32.76
C LEU A 656 0.42 24.47 -32.93
N ARG A 657 0.68 25.54 -32.17
CA ARG A 657 1.99 26.21 -32.17
C ARG A 657 3.10 25.24 -31.76
N LYS A 658 2.87 24.35 -30.77
CA LYS A 658 3.89 23.39 -30.32
C LYS A 658 4.22 22.37 -31.41
N VAL A 659 3.20 21.88 -32.11
CA VAL A 659 3.34 20.93 -33.22
C VAL A 659 3.95 21.58 -34.47
N ASP A 660 3.59 22.82 -34.78
CA ASP A 660 4.09 23.54 -35.96
C ASP A 660 5.50 24.12 -35.77
N LEU A 661 5.94 24.41 -34.54
CA LEU A 661 7.26 25.01 -34.24
C LEU A 661 8.47 24.07 -34.43
N LYS A 662 8.27 22.78 -34.70
CA LYS A 662 9.35 21.78 -34.87
C LYS A 662 9.29 21.01 -36.21
N LYS A 663 8.56 21.54 -37.21
CA LYS A 663 8.66 21.07 -38.60
C LYS A 663 9.98 21.43 -39.25
#